data_AF-A0A932TFU4-F1
#
_entry.id   AF-A0A932TFU4-F1
#
_cell.length_a   1.000
_cell.length_b   1.000
_cell.length_c   1.000
_cell.angle_alpha   90.00
_cell.angle_beta   90.00
_cell.angle_gamma   90.00
#
_symmetry.space_group_name_H-M   'P 1'
#
loop_
_entity.id
_entity.type
_entity.pdbx_description
1 polymer ?
#
loop_
_entity_poly.entity_id
_entity_poly.type
_entity_poly.pdbx_seq_one_letter_code
_entity_poly.pdbx_strand_id
1 'polypeptide(L)'
;MTLVQAQRAGAAGRGSRLAGVADPRALEFRLWLGTLPLAFLGCVAAAAPRTDFRAAFLPVATPLGLLLAAALAVHLLFRLIHFRGDPLILPILTVLLIMGAVYHAGLFRAGAPGGSLGPYLRAGLVALGTVGAVVGLTPLYRRLSYWVEERLWWRIAGAVPYYESIPFLLGLGLLMVVLILWLLVRGRPAGLSGAIIQAPLLGGWTFTPSEFVRLAVAFFLADYLGRNSKILRNLRQPLGRRWPLSLLTIEHAVTLSILLAVVALYCLFFFAFRDYGPAVIIYGLAIICLYAATGRWPTPAALVLLGALLAVLPTLKGGGGTLTNRLMMWWNPWDTGFLNGDHQVRILWAITGGGWLGMPAETGVARQLPEAATDAAFAGLVARHGLWVGAAVLFLFALLAARGLSIARAASTDRARLLALSLTLLILLQVVWICGAMVRAFPFSGINLPFISTGTSNALACAIALGALLNLSRGNATVFDPGEATPEVERGVRRLGKPLLALYLVPLGGLALLAPPVFGDAILVRRARAMGQDKEIILFRNPYLEAFVRGLPRGRLYSADGELLAVSNPGPDDYARIRESNPDFEPRLRRLAARGLRAYPLGELAAQLVGWTTGGQYAPREGSIETACDSLLRGYRDAELPYLFRTRLNPFARKPRPADLETTIDAALQRQARQLLRQAALTSSGTGGAVVLLEADTGRVLAAATSPSFDPNELSVSRMRRYLKEHRRTGILTNKALDREARYPPGSTFKILTLAAALPALPEGTVTCAGHNTSPIRWEYRGRRYQRPARRISCYGGAAHGSLSLGSDYGQALTRSCNVFFATLAAATGVDRLRETLRQAELGQLPAPDRLADFLPEAGFGQVVVSVSPLEMAMVAGAIGMAVPAFGESAPAARPYWLNTTLMSGERSRPAGVYGAPDERPYRPFPDEIARRVREGMLAVVNDPSGTAYGAFHPGGSLALPGVVVGGKTGTAEFEKESRDSRGRRRRVKGRHAWFVGFARNDRDVQPKTLAIAVLVEDVGRGATGGSTCAPVARELFRAAFAPWQPPAPADQPPAPVRPPWWREWLQRLFQ
;
A
#
# COMPACT_ATOMS: atom_id res chain seq x y z
N MET A 1 -4.00 -29.76 -38.61
CA MET A 1 -4.29 -31.22 -38.66
C MET A 1 -3.73 -31.89 -39.91
N THR A 2 -3.81 -31.26 -41.08
CA THR A 2 -3.23 -31.74 -42.37
C THR A 2 -1.71 -32.02 -42.33
N LEU A 3 -0.92 -31.25 -41.59
CA LEU A 3 0.54 -31.46 -41.44
C LEU A 3 0.92 -32.71 -40.63
N VAL A 4 0.04 -33.24 -39.78
CA VAL A 4 0.31 -34.43 -38.97
C VAL A 4 0.07 -35.72 -39.78
N GLN A 5 -0.76 -35.67 -40.81
CA GLN A 5 -0.98 -36.79 -41.73
C GLN A 5 0.16 -36.95 -42.74
N ALA A 6 0.77 -35.86 -43.20
CA ALA A 6 1.89 -35.91 -44.14
C ALA A 6 3.16 -36.58 -43.56
N GLN A 7 3.40 -36.46 -42.24
CA GLN A 7 4.54 -37.10 -41.59
C GLN A 7 4.37 -38.61 -41.36
N ARG A 8 3.13 -39.14 -41.37
CA ARG A 8 2.89 -40.59 -41.24
C ARG A 8 3.06 -41.35 -42.56
N ALA A 9 2.92 -40.67 -43.70
CA ALA A 9 3.02 -41.30 -45.02
C ALA A 9 4.47 -41.58 -45.48
N GLY A 10 5.48 -41.01 -44.83
CA GLY A 10 6.89 -41.18 -45.21
C GLY A 10 7.56 -42.51 -44.80
N ALA A 11 6.83 -43.41 -44.15
CA ALA A 11 7.39 -44.68 -43.63
C ALA A 11 7.13 -45.91 -44.52
N ALA A 12 6.43 -45.77 -45.65
CA ALA A 12 6.18 -46.86 -46.59
C ALA A 12 6.88 -46.56 -47.91
N GLY A 13 7.96 -47.29 -48.20
CA GLY A 13 8.66 -47.19 -49.47
C GLY A 13 7.79 -47.64 -50.65
N ARG A 14 7.66 -46.77 -51.64
CA ARG A 14 7.65 -47.06 -53.08
C ARG A 14 7.55 -45.74 -53.85
N GLY A 15 8.41 -45.61 -54.87
CA GLY A 15 8.52 -44.40 -55.67
C GLY A 15 7.20 -44.03 -56.35
N SER A 16 6.74 -42.80 -56.08
CA SER A 16 5.90 -42.05 -57.01
C SER A 16 6.14 -40.56 -56.77
N ARG A 17 6.26 -39.82 -57.86
CA ARG A 17 6.42 -38.36 -57.89
C ARG A 17 5.21 -37.73 -57.19
N LEU A 18 5.41 -37.07 -56.05
CA LEU A 18 4.42 -36.16 -55.46
C LEU A 18 4.94 -34.72 -55.56
N ALA A 19 4.50 -34.04 -56.61
CA ALA A 19 4.44 -32.60 -56.66
C ALA A 19 3.53 -32.11 -55.51
N GLY A 20 4.00 -31.15 -54.71
CA GLY A 20 3.15 -30.48 -53.71
C GLY A 20 3.74 -30.26 -52.32
N VAL A 21 5.06 -30.30 -52.10
CA VAL A 21 5.63 -29.77 -50.85
C VAL A 21 5.68 -28.24 -50.97
N ALA A 22 4.75 -27.55 -50.30
CA ALA A 22 4.71 -26.10 -50.24
C ALA A 22 6.07 -25.56 -49.75
N ASP A 23 6.64 -24.59 -50.48
CA ASP A 23 7.90 -23.95 -50.11
C ASP A 23 7.82 -23.38 -48.67
N PRO A 24 8.66 -23.85 -47.72
CA PRO A 24 8.64 -23.36 -46.34
C PRO A 24 8.86 -21.85 -46.26
N ARG A 25 9.63 -21.26 -47.18
CA ARG A 25 9.84 -19.81 -47.22
C ARG A 25 8.60 -19.07 -47.73
N ALA A 26 7.77 -19.69 -48.57
CA ALA A 26 6.47 -19.11 -48.94
C ALA A 26 5.50 -19.05 -47.75
N LEU A 27 5.48 -20.09 -46.91
CA LEU A 27 4.69 -20.09 -45.67
C LEU A 27 5.20 -19.02 -44.68
N GLU A 28 6.52 -18.94 -44.46
CA GLU A 28 7.12 -17.93 -43.59
C GLU A 28 6.75 -16.50 -44.03
N PHE A 29 6.81 -16.23 -45.35
CA PHE A 29 6.43 -14.93 -45.90
C PHE A 29 4.95 -14.59 -45.69
N ARG A 30 4.04 -15.57 -45.89
CA ARG A 30 2.60 -15.39 -45.63
C ARG A 30 2.33 -15.08 -44.16
N LEU A 31 3.02 -15.76 -43.24
CA LEU A 31 2.90 -15.50 -41.81
C LEU A 31 3.48 -14.13 -41.43
N TRP A 32 4.59 -13.73 -42.04
CA TRP A 32 5.15 -12.38 -41.88
C TRP A 32 4.18 -11.30 -42.37
N LEU A 33 3.54 -11.47 -43.54
CA LEU A 33 2.49 -10.56 -44.01
C LEU A 33 1.33 -10.43 -43.00
N GLY A 34 0.96 -11.53 -42.34
CA GLY A 34 -0.02 -11.55 -41.27
C GLY A 34 0.36 -10.71 -40.03
N THR A 35 1.64 -10.32 -39.89
CA THR A 35 2.08 -9.44 -38.80
C THR A 35 1.85 -7.94 -39.10
N LEU A 36 1.68 -7.55 -40.36
CA LEU A 36 1.47 -6.16 -40.76
C LEU A 36 0.17 -5.57 -40.17
N PRO A 37 -1.00 -6.24 -40.25
CA PRO A 37 -2.22 -5.74 -39.62
C PRO A 37 -2.08 -5.63 -38.10
N LEU A 38 -1.38 -6.58 -37.46
CA LEU A 38 -1.15 -6.55 -36.02
C LEU A 38 -0.30 -5.35 -35.61
N ALA A 39 0.78 -5.09 -36.34
CA ALA A 39 1.64 -3.92 -36.13
C ALA A 39 0.86 -2.62 -36.34
N PHE A 40 0.08 -2.53 -37.41
CA PHE A 40 -0.76 -1.36 -37.70
C PHE A 40 -1.80 -1.10 -36.61
N LEU A 41 -2.56 -2.12 -36.20
CA LEU A 41 -3.52 -2.03 -35.10
C LEU A 41 -2.84 -1.63 -33.80
N GLY A 42 -1.64 -2.15 -33.52
CA GLY A 42 -0.82 -1.76 -32.37
C GLY A 42 -0.43 -0.28 -32.40
N CYS A 43 -0.02 0.25 -33.55
CA CYS A 43 0.28 1.67 -33.74
C CYS A 43 -0.97 2.54 -33.52
N VAL A 44 -2.10 2.16 -34.12
CA VAL A 44 -3.37 2.89 -33.97
C VAL A 44 -3.79 2.88 -32.50
N ALA A 45 -3.78 1.74 -31.82
CA ALA A 45 -4.14 1.64 -30.41
C ALA A 45 -3.21 2.48 -29.50
N ALA A 46 -1.94 2.59 -29.84
CA ALA A 46 -0.98 3.43 -29.11
C ALA A 46 -1.14 4.93 -29.39
N ALA A 47 -1.79 5.32 -30.49
CA ALA A 47 -1.95 6.70 -30.95
C ALA A 47 -3.36 7.29 -30.74
N ALA A 48 -4.40 6.45 -30.72
CA ALA A 48 -5.82 6.81 -30.66
C ALA A 48 -6.26 7.76 -29.53
N PRO A 49 -5.69 7.73 -28.30
CA PRO A 49 -6.20 8.55 -27.20
C PRO A 49 -5.90 10.06 -27.27
N ARG A 50 -5.36 10.60 -28.38
CA ARG A 50 -4.79 11.95 -28.41
C ARG A 50 -5.40 12.88 -29.44
N THR A 51 -5.42 14.16 -29.08
CA THR A 51 -5.90 15.29 -29.90
C THR A 51 -5.11 15.46 -31.19
N ASP A 52 -3.81 15.15 -31.18
CA ASP A 52 -2.97 15.06 -32.38
C ASP A 52 -2.54 13.61 -32.64
N PHE A 53 -3.32 12.92 -33.47
CA PHE A 53 -3.07 11.55 -33.86
C PHE A 53 -1.75 11.40 -34.64
N ARG A 54 -1.37 12.36 -35.50
CA ARG A 54 -0.17 12.23 -36.35
C ARG A 54 1.10 12.30 -35.52
N ALA A 55 1.20 13.29 -34.62
CA ALA A 55 2.32 13.40 -33.69
C ALA A 55 2.40 12.18 -32.73
N ALA A 56 1.27 11.54 -32.44
CA ALA A 56 1.21 10.30 -31.68
C ALA A 56 1.44 9.04 -32.52
N PHE A 57 1.20 9.01 -33.83
CA PHE A 57 1.33 7.78 -34.61
C PHE A 57 2.78 7.53 -35.01
N LEU A 58 3.45 8.55 -35.56
CA LEU A 58 4.76 8.40 -36.22
C LEU A 58 5.85 7.84 -35.30
N PRO A 59 6.00 8.28 -34.02
CA PRO A 59 7.05 7.74 -33.15
C PRO A 59 6.83 6.28 -32.70
N VAL A 60 5.64 5.70 -32.90
CA VAL A 60 5.40 4.25 -32.70
C VAL A 60 5.59 3.50 -34.02
N ALA A 61 5.08 4.06 -35.11
CA ALA A 61 5.16 3.44 -36.43
C ALA A 61 6.60 3.25 -36.90
N THR A 62 7.49 4.23 -36.67
CA THR A 62 8.88 4.15 -37.15
C THR A 62 9.66 2.99 -36.52
N PRO A 63 9.70 2.81 -35.18
CA PRO A 63 10.35 1.64 -34.56
C PRO A 63 9.75 0.30 -35.00
N LEU A 64 8.42 0.18 -35.11
CA LEU A 64 7.78 -1.04 -35.58
C LEU A 64 8.12 -1.34 -37.04
N GLY A 65 8.12 -0.31 -37.89
CA GLY A 65 8.53 -0.41 -39.30
C GLY A 65 9.98 -0.90 -39.44
N LEU A 66 10.90 -0.42 -38.60
CA LEU A 66 12.29 -0.90 -38.58
C LEU A 66 12.40 -2.36 -38.16
N LEU A 67 11.64 -2.82 -37.17
CA LEU A 67 11.63 -4.24 -36.76
C LEU A 67 11.06 -5.13 -37.87
N LEU A 68 9.97 -4.70 -38.52
CA LEU A 68 9.37 -5.41 -39.65
C LEU A 68 10.32 -5.49 -40.85
N ALA A 69 10.98 -4.38 -41.19
CA ALA A 69 11.97 -4.32 -42.25
C ALA A 69 13.19 -5.21 -41.96
N ALA A 70 13.68 -5.22 -40.71
CA ALA A 70 14.76 -6.11 -40.29
C ALA A 70 14.34 -7.59 -40.37
N ALA A 71 13.12 -7.94 -39.96
CA ALA A 71 12.59 -9.30 -40.07
C ALA A 71 12.45 -9.73 -41.54
N LEU A 72 12.00 -8.82 -42.42
CA LEU A 72 11.95 -9.06 -43.86
C LEU A 72 13.35 -9.24 -44.45
N ALA A 73 14.33 -8.42 -44.04
CA ALA A 73 15.71 -8.58 -44.49
C ALA A 73 16.30 -9.94 -44.11
N VAL A 74 16.01 -10.44 -42.90
CA VAL A 74 16.39 -11.79 -42.47
C VAL A 74 15.68 -12.86 -43.31
N HIS A 75 14.39 -12.68 -43.61
CA HIS A 75 13.65 -13.58 -44.50
C HIS A 75 14.26 -13.62 -45.91
N LEU A 76 14.60 -12.45 -46.48
CA LEU A 76 15.24 -12.35 -47.79
C LEU A 76 16.62 -13.00 -47.78
N LEU A 77 17.42 -12.79 -46.74
CA LEU A 77 18.69 -13.51 -46.54
C LEU A 77 18.47 -15.03 -46.54
N PHE A 78 17.44 -15.53 -45.85
CA PHE A 78 17.09 -16.95 -45.85
C PHE A 78 16.74 -17.47 -47.26
N ARG A 79 16.06 -16.68 -48.08
CA ARG A 79 15.82 -17.04 -49.49
C ARG A 79 17.11 -17.04 -50.32
N LEU A 80 17.96 -16.03 -50.16
CA LEU A 80 19.23 -15.88 -50.89
C LEU A 80 20.18 -17.06 -50.62
N ILE A 81 20.25 -17.53 -49.37
CA ILE A 81 21.09 -18.69 -49.01
C ILE A 81 20.37 -20.04 -49.16
N HIS A 82 19.19 -20.05 -49.79
CA HIS A 82 18.34 -21.24 -49.97
C HIS A 82 18.08 -22.02 -48.67
N PHE A 83 17.83 -21.30 -47.58
CA PHE A 83 17.59 -21.87 -46.26
C PHE A 83 16.26 -22.64 -46.20
N ARG A 84 16.30 -23.94 -45.90
CA ARG A 84 15.13 -24.82 -45.77
C ARG A 84 14.77 -25.22 -44.33
N GLY A 85 15.13 -24.40 -43.34
CA GLY A 85 14.77 -24.66 -41.94
C GLY A 85 13.29 -24.41 -41.60
N ASP A 86 12.98 -24.41 -40.31
CA ASP A 86 11.65 -24.20 -39.76
C ASP A 86 11.06 -22.83 -40.19
N PRO A 87 9.85 -22.78 -40.75
CA PRO A 87 9.24 -21.54 -41.23
C PRO A 87 8.44 -20.75 -40.18
N LEU A 88 8.31 -21.24 -38.95
CA LEU A 88 7.46 -20.63 -37.91
C LEU A 88 8.25 -19.81 -36.89
N ILE A 89 9.53 -20.12 -36.66
CA ILE A 89 10.34 -19.47 -35.61
C ILE A 89 10.50 -17.96 -35.86
N LEU A 90 10.83 -17.53 -37.09
CA LEU A 90 11.05 -16.12 -37.41
C LEU A 90 9.74 -15.28 -37.32
N PRO A 91 8.59 -15.75 -37.83
CA PRO A 91 7.30 -15.07 -37.60
C PRO A 91 6.92 -14.95 -36.13
N ILE A 92 7.09 -16.01 -35.33
CA ILE A 92 6.80 -15.98 -33.88
C ILE A 92 7.68 -14.93 -33.18
N LEU A 93 8.99 -14.91 -33.47
CA LEU A 93 9.91 -13.91 -32.96
C LEU A 93 9.46 -12.48 -33.34
N THR A 94 9.06 -12.29 -34.60
CA THR A 94 8.59 -10.99 -35.10
C THR A 94 7.35 -10.51 -34.34
N VAL A 95 6.38 -11.40 -34.10
CA VAL A 95 5.17 -11.05 -33.30
C VAL A 95 5.53 -10.68 -31.87
N LEU A 96 6.40 -11.45 -31.21
CA LEU A 96 6.86 -11.14 -29.85
C LEU A 96 7.55 -9.76 -29.78
N LEU A 97 8.38 -9.44 -30.78
CA LEU A 97 9.05 -8.14 -30.89
C LEU A 97 8.07 -6.98 -31.15
N ILE A 98 7.02 -7.21 -31.94
CA ILE A 98 5.96 -6.21 -32.15
C ILE A 98 5.20 -5.95 -30.85
N MET A 99 4.82 -7.02 -30.12
CA MET A 99 4.09 -6.89 -28.86
C MET A 99 4.89 -6.12 -27.80
N GLY A 100 6.19 -6.40 -27.67
CA GLY A 100 7.05 -5.63 -26.77
C GLY A 100 7.26 -4.19 -27.25
N ALA A 101 7.40 -3.94 -28.56
CA ALA A 101 7.55 -2.58 -29.09
C ALA A 101 6.33 -1.71 -28.77
N VAL A 102 5.11 -2.24 -28.96
CA VAL A 102 3.86 -1.55 -28.62
C VAL A 102 3.79 -1.23 -27.12
N TYR A 103 4.17 -2.18 -26.26
CA TYR A 103 4.22 -1.96 -24.82
C TYR A 103 5.23 -0.86 -24.42
N HIS A 104 6.46 -0.93 -24.93
CA HIS A 104 7.51 0.05 -24.64
C HIS A 104 7.23 1.44 -25.20
N ALA A 105 6.55 1.53 -26.35
CA ALA A 105 6.06 2.79 -26.88
C ALA A 105 5.04 3.45 -25.93
N GLY A 106 4.19 2.64 -25.29
CA GLY A 106 3.29 3.09 -24.23
C GLY A 106 4.03 3.63 -23.00
N LEU A 107 5.09 2.94 -22.55
CA LEU A 107 5.89 3.36 -21.40
C LEU A 107 6.65 4.68 -21.64
N PHE A 108 7.34 4.81 -22.78
CA PHE A 108 8.10 6.02 -23.14
C PHE A 108 7.23 7.28 -23.04
N ARG A 109 5.97 7.18 -23.46
CA ARG A 109 5.04 8.31 -23.52
C ARG A 109 4.37 8.65 -22.20
N ALA A 110 4.41 7.77 -21.21
CA ALA A 110 3.89 8.01 -19.87
C ALA A 110 4.88 8.79 -18.96
N GLY A 111 6.03 9.21 -19.51
CA GLY A 111 7.10 9.89 -18.76
C GLY A 111 7.84 8.95 -17.82
N ALA A 112 7.96 7.67 -18.18
CA ALA A 112 8.79 6.72 -17.43
C ALA A 112 10.24 7.22 -17.42
N PRO A 113 10.95 7.20 -16.27
CA PRO A 113 12.35 7.58 -16.20
C PRO A 113 13.20 6.77 -17.21
N GLY A 114 13.94 7.46 -18.08
CA GLY A 114 14.96 6.84 -18.93
C GLY A 114 14.53 6.31 -20.31
N GLY A 115 13.27 6.47 -20.73
CA GLY A 115 12.80 6.21 -22.10
C GLY A 115 13.12 4.81 -22.67
N SER A 116 12.22 3.85 -22.48
CA SER A 116 12.50 2.42 -22.75
C SER A 116 12.41 1.97 -24.22
N LEU A 117 11.80 2.76 -25.11
CA LEU A 117 11.57 2.37 -26.51
C LEU A 117 12.87 2.25 -27.33
N GLY A 118 13.82 3.18 -27.14
CA GLY A 118 15.11 3.15 -27.84
C GLY A 118 15.97 1.92 -27.47
N PRO A 119 16.21 1.66 -26.16
CA PRO A 119 16.86 0.43 -25.69
C PRO A 119 16.16 -0.84 -26.20
N TYR A 120 14.82 -0.87 -26.19
CA TYR A 120 14.06 -2.01 -26.69
C TYR A 120 14.26 -2.24 -28.20
N LEU A 121 14.14 -1.19 -29.01
CA LEU A 121 14.34 -1.26 -30.46
C LEU A 121 15.74 -1.81 -30.80
N ARG A 122 16.78 -1.30 -30.11
CA ARG A 122 18.15 -1.81 -30.26
C ARG A 122 18.23 -3.30 -29.96
N ALA A 123 17.65 -3.76 -28.85
CA ALA A 123 17.63 -5.18 -28.50
C ALA A 123 16.93 -6.04 -29.56
N GLY A 124 15.80 -5.56 -30.10
CA GLY A 124 15.06 -6.26 -31.17
C GLY A 124 15.82 -6.35 -32.49
N LEU A 125 16.45 -5.25 -32.94
CA LEU A 125 17.28 -5.24 -34.15
C LEU A 125 18.51 -6.16 -34.00
N VAL A 126 19.17 -6.13 -32.84
CA VAL A 126 20.29 -7.03 -32.53
C VAL A 126 19.82 -8.49 -32.54
N ALA A 127 18.65 -8.80 -31.98
CA ALA A 127 18.12 -10.15 -31.99
C ALA A 127 17.86 -10.66 -33.42
N LEU A 128 17.16 -9.88 -34.25
CA LEU A 128 16.88 -10.24 -35.65
C LEU A 128 18.17 -10.39 -36.46
N GLY A 129 19.07 -9.41 -36.37
CA GLY A 129 20.37 -9.44 -37.05
C GLY A 129 21.20 -10.65 -36.63
N THR A 130 21.18 -11.01 -35.35
CA THR A 130 21.89 -12.18 -34.81
C THR A 130 21.30 -13.49 -35.34
N VAL A 131 19.98 -13.63 -35.38
CA VAL A 131 19.34 -14.81 -35.97
C VAL A 131 19.75 -14.96 -37.44
N GLY A 132 19.71 -13.87 -38.20
CA GLY A 132 20.20 -13.83 -39.58
C GLY A 132 21.66 -14.22 -39.72
N ALA A 133 22.54 -13.65 -38.90
CA ALA A 133 23.97 -13.90 -38.91
C ALA A 133 24.30 -15.35 -38.53
N VAL A 134 23.72 -15.89 -37.47
CA VAL A 134 23.97 -17.28 -37.04
C VAL A 134 23.54 -18.27 -38.13
N VAL A 135 22.41 -18.04 -38.80
CA VAL A 135 21.95 -18.92 -39.90
C VAL A 135 22.76 -18.72 -41.19
N GLY A 136 23.10 -17.48 -41.53
CA GLY A 136 23.82 -17.10 -42.74
C GLY A 136 25.32 -17.45 -42.71
N LEU A 137 25.96 -17.36 -41.55
CA LEU A 137 27.39 -17.67 -41.38
C LEU A 137 27.65 -19.16 -41.13
N THR A 138 26.64 -19.95 -40.75
CA THR A 138 26.83 -21.39 -40.48
C THR A 138 27.45 -22.18 -41.66
N PRO A 139 27.04 -21.98 -42.94
CA PRO A 139 27.69 -22.64 -44.07
C PRO A 139 29.17 -22.26 -44.21
N LEU A 140 29.52 -20.99 -43.97
CA LEU A 140 30.89 -20.49 -43.99
C LEU A 140 31.71 -21.09 -42.83
N TYR A 141 31.15 -21.08 -41.62
CA TYR A 141 31.74 -21.71 -40.46
C TYR A 141 32.00 -23.20 -40.70
N ARG A 142 31.06 -23.94 -41.29
CA ARG A 142 31.26 -25.36 -41.63
C ARG A 142 32.40 -25.57 -42.61
N ARG A 143 32.54 -24.71 -43.62
CA ARG A 143 33.68 -24.79 -44.58
C ARG A 143 34.99 -24.48 -43.88
N LEU A 144 35.01 -23.47 -43.00
CA LEU A 144 36.20 -23.08 -42.25
C LEU A 144 36.57 -24.14 -41.20
N SER A 145 35.60 -24.72 -40.49
CA SER A 145 35.83 -25.76 -39.49
C SER A 145 36.37 -27.01 -40.15
N TYR A 146 35.81 -27.43 -41.29
CA TYR A 146 36.34 -28.53 -42.09
C TYR A 146 37.78 -28.24 -42.52
N TRP A 147 38.07 -27.03 -43.02
CA TRP A 147 39.41 -26.64 -43.42
C TRP A 147 40.41 -26.61 -42.24
N VAL A 148 40.00 -26.12 -41.07
CA VAL A 148 40.85 -26.08 -39.87
C VAL A 148 41.04 -27.48 -39.29
N GLU A 149 40.00 -28.31 -39.25
CA GLU A 149 40.06 -29.69 -38.77
C GLU A 149 41.00 -30.53 -39.65
N GLU A 150 40.81 -30.47 -40.97
CA GLU A 150 41.56 -31.26 -41.95
C GLU A 150 43.02 -30.81 -42.11
N ARG A 151 43.31 -29.50 -41.96
CA ARG A 151 44.64 -28.93 -42.31
C ARG A 151 45.48 -28.47 -41.11
N LEU A 152 44.86 -28.10 -39.99
CA LEU A 152 45.54 -27.55 -38.81
C LEU A 152 45.47 -28.49 -37.61
N TRP A 153 44.30 -29.08 -37.34
CA TRP A 153 44.09 -29.90 -36.14
C TRP A 153 44.69 -31.29 -36.21
N TRP A 154 44.67 -31.98 -37.36
CA TRP A 154 45.38 -33.27 -37.50
C TRP A 154 46.87 -33.17 -37.20
N ARG A 155 47.48 -31.98 -37.34
CA ARG A 155 48.89 -31.72 -37.00
C ARG A 155 49.15 -31.48 -35.51
N ILE A 156 48.12 -31.14 -34.73
CA ILE A 156 48.25 -30.73 -33.31
C ILE A 156 47.58 -31.75 -32.37
N ALA A 157 46.47 -32.38 -32.79
CA ALA A 157 45.58 -33.18 -31.93
C ALA A 157 45.97 -34.67 -31.79
N GLY A 158 47.05 -35.12 -32.42
CA GLY A 158 47.52 -36.52 -32.35
C GLY A 158 47.93 -37.01 -30.95
N ALA A 159 47.87 -36.18 -29.90
CA ALA A 159 48.45 -36.46 -28.58
C ALA A 159 47.48 -36.57 -27.39
N VAL A 160 46.18 -36.24 -27.49
CA VAL A 160 45.27 -36.25 -26.30
C VAL A 160 43.87 -36.78 -26.63
N PRO A 161 43.58 -38.08 -26.47
CA PRO A 161 42.35 -38.69 -26.99
C PRO A 161 41.05 -38.55 -26.16
N TYR A 162 40.97 -37.77 -25.08
CA TYR A 162 39.81 -37.92 -24.15
C TYR A 162 39.14 -36.67 -23.54
N TYR A 163 39.58 -35.43 -23.80
CA TYR A 163 39.07 -34.25 -23.05
C TYR A 163 38.87 -32.95 -23.86
N GLU A 164 38.39 -33.03 -25.11
CA GLU A 164 38.24 -31.86 -25.99
C GLU A 164 37.31 -30.75 -25.46
N SER A 165 36.33 -31.05 -24.59
CA SER A 165 35.37 -30.07 -24.08
C SER A 165 35.80 -29.36 -22.79
N ILE A 166 36.83 -29.86 -22.09
CA ILE A 166 37.28 -29.31 -20.79
C ILE A 166 38.04 -27.98 -20.94
N PRO A 167 38.99 -27.82 -21.90
CA PRO A 167 39.69 -26.55 -22.11
C PRO A 167 38.75 -25.39 -22.48
N PHE A 168 37.69 -25.65 -23.24
CA PHE A 168 36.67 -24.66 -23.58
C PHE A 168 35.91 -24.16 -22.34
N LEU A 169 35.55 -25.07 -21.42
CA LEU A 169 34.91 -24.72 -20.15
C LEU A 169 35.85 -24.01 -19.18
N LEU A 170 37.12 -24.43 -19.11
CA LEU A 170 38.15 -23.74 -18.32
C LEU A 170 38.41 -22.34 -18.87
N GLY A 171 38.40 -22.17 -20.20
CA GLY A 171 38.49 -20.87 -20.87
C GLY A 171 37.27 -19.97 -20.59
N LEU A 172 36.06 -20.53 -20.57
CA LEU A 172 34.85 -19.78 -20.18
C LEU A 172 34.87 -19.44 -18.69
N GLY A 173 35.34 -20.35 -17.84
CA GLY A 173 35.55 -20.12 -16.40
C GLY A 173 36.60 -19.03 -16.13
N LEU A 174 37.72 -19.04 -16.86
CA LEU A 174 38.74 -18.01 -16.81
C LEU A 174 38.20 -16.67 -17.30
N LEU A 175 37.45 -16.65 -18.40
CA LEU A 175 36.76 -15.45 -18.89
C LEU A 175 35.83 -14.87 -17.82
N MET A 176 35.10 -15.73 -17.09
CA MET A 176 34.29 -15.29 -15.95
C MET A 176 35.14 -14.71 -14.83
N VAL A 177 36.24 -15.35 -14.45
CA VAL A 177 37.18 -14.82 -13.45
C VAL A 177 37.73 -13.45 -13.85
N VAL A 178 38.14 -13.30 -15.11
CA VAL A 178 38.61 -12.01 -15.66
C VAL A 178 37.51 -10.95 -15.59
N LEU A 179 36.28 -11.31 -15.93
CA LEU A 179 35.17 -10.37 -15.94
C LEU A 179 34.72 -9.97 -14.52
N ILE A 180 34.84 -10.89 -13.56
CA ILE A 180 34.68 -10.63 -12.12
C ILE A 180 35.76 -9.66 -11.63
N LEU A 181 37.03 -9.92 -11.95
CA LEU A 181 38.14 -9.04 -11.57
C LEU A 181 37.94 -7.63 -12.15
N TRP A 182 37.51 -7.55 -13.41
CA TRP A 182 37.20 -6.28 -14.06
C TRP A 182 36.07 -5.49 -13.35
N LEU A 183 35.02 -6.17 -12.88
CA LEU A 183 33.93 -5.56 -12.12
C LEU A 183 34.33 -5.14 -10.71
N LEU A 184 35.21 -5.90 -10.05
CA LEU A 184 35.77 -5.56 -8.74
C LEU A 184 36.67 -4.32 -8.83
N VAL A 185 37.46 -4.18 -9.89
CA VAL A 185 38.38 -3.05 -10.12
C VAL A 185 37.64 -1.75 -10.45
N ARG A 186 36.56 -1.79 -11.24
CA ARG A 186 35.80 -0.57 -11.61
C ARG A 186 34.75 -0.12 -10.59
N GLY A 187 34.58 -0.87 -9.50
CA GLY A 187 33.58 -0.60 -8.48
C GLY A 187 32.15 -0.91 -8.94
N ARG A 188 31.28 -1.24 -7.99
CA ARG A 188 29.84 -1.35 -8.25
C ARG A 188 29.27 0.05 -8.49
N PRO A 189 28.56 0.32 -9.60
CA PRO A 189 27.90 1.59 -9.79
C PRO A 189 26.93 1.85 -8.62
N ALA A 190 27.09 3.00 -7.97
CA ALA A 190 26.21 3.42 -6.89
C ALA A 190 24.80 3.65 -7.45
N GLY A 191 23.79 2.95 -6.90
CA GLY A 191 22.37 3.21 -7.19
C GLY A 191 21.56 2.05 -7.77
N LEU A 192 22.18 0.94 -8.20
CA LEU A 192 21.45 -0.24 -8.67
C LEU A 192 21.16 -1.19 -7.51
N SER A 193 19.97 -1.09 -6.92
CA SER A 193 19.48 -1.99 -5.85
C SER A 193 19.01 -3.36 -6.36
N GLY A 194 19.60 -3.87 -7.43
CA GLY A 194 19.27 -5.15 -8.05
C GLY A 194 20.48 -6.06 -8.13
N ALA A 195 20.30 -7.35 -7.80
CA ALA A 195 21.33 -8.37 -7.76
C ALA A 195 21.96 -8.76 -9.12
N ILE A 196 21.77 -7.94 -10.16
CA ILE A 196 22.17 -8.26 -11.54
C ILE A 196 23.51 -7.57 -11.84
N ILE A 197 24.49 -8.37 -12.25
CA ILE A 197 25.78 -7.89 -12.70
C ILE A 197 25.62 -7.32 -14.12
N GLN A 198 25.62 -5.99 -14.23
CA GLN A 198 25.65 -5.30 -15.51
C GLN A 198 26.98 -4.56 -15.66
N ALA A 199 27.71 -4.90 -16.72
CA ALA A 199 28.92 -4.22 -17.14
C ALA A 199 28.54 -3.04 -18.07
N PRO A 200 28.74 -1.77 -17.67
CA PRO A 200 28.55 -0.67 -18.60
C PRO A 200 29.64 -0.70 -19.68
N LEU A 201 29.21 -0.63 -20.94
CA LEU A 201 30.02 -0.54 -22.14
C LEU A 201 29.95 0.89 -22.72
N LEU A 202 30.91 1.24 -23.58
CA LEU A 202 30.93 2.52 -24.29
C LEU A 202 29.61 2.75 -25.07
N GLY A 203 29.12 3.99 -25.08
CA GLY A 203 27.89 4.36 -25.80
C GLY A 203 26.57 3.96 -25.12
N GLY A 204 26.56 3.76 -23.80
CA GLY A 204 25.34 3.45 -23.05
C GLY A 204 24.81 2.04 -23.27
N TRP A 205 25.69 1.11 -23.62
CA TRP A 205 25.39 -0.32 -23.71
C TRP A 205 25.61 -1.00 -22.36
N THR A 206 24.82 -2.01 -22.04
CA THR A 206 24.99 -2.84 -20.85
C THR A 206 25.21 -4.28 -21.25
N PHE A 207 26.19 -4.94 -20.65
CA PHE A 207 26.48 -6.35 -20.88
C PHE A 207 26.21 -7.17 -19.63
N THR A 208 25.38 -8.20 -19.76
CA THR A 208 25.04 -9.15 -18.69
C THR A 208 25.71 -10.49 -18.97
N PRO A 209 26.79 -10.85 -18.27
CA PRO A 209 27.58 -12.05 -18.55
C PRO A 209 26.81 -13.34 -18.30
N SER A 210 25.92 -13.34 -17.30
CA SER A 210 25.16 -14.51 -16.88
C SER A 210 24.30 -15.08 -18.02
N GLU A 211 23.86 -14.25 -18.96
CA GLU A 211 23.12 -14.66 -20.15
C GLU A 211 23.92 -15.63 -21.03
N PHE A 212 25.19 -15.32 -21.26
CA PHE A 212 26.09 -16.12 -22.10
C PHE A 212 26.61 -17.36 -21.40
N VAL A 213 26.75 -17.32 -20.07
CA VAL A 213 27.10 -18.49 -19.27
C VAL A 213 26.03 -19.56 -19.38
N ARG A 214 24.74 -19.18 -19.24
CA ARG A 214 23.63 -20.12 -19.41
C ARG A 214 23.62 -20.76 -20.80
N LEU A 215 23.89 -19.96 -21.83
CA LEU A 215 24.01 -20.43 -23.20
C LEU A 215 25.19 -21.42 -23.35
N ALA A 216 26.37 -21.09 -22.85
CA ALA A 216 27.54 -21.96 -22.91
C ALA A 216 27.33 -23.27 -22.14
N VAL A 217 26.68 -23.24 -20.98
CA VAL A 217 26.29 -24.45 -20.24
C VAL A 217 25.31 -25.29 -21.05
N ALA A 218 24.37 -24.69 -21.79
CA ALA A 218 23.47 -25.44 -22.67
C ALA A 218 24.22 -26.17 -23.80
N PHE A 219 25.24 -25.54 -24.40
CA PHE A 219 26.12 -26.17 -25.38
C PHE A 219 26.95 -27.29 -24.76
N PHE A 220 27.55 -27.04 -23.59
CA PHE A 220 28.34 -28.04 -22.86
C PHE A 220 27.51 -29.27 -22.49
N LEU A 221 26.32 -29.07 -21.90
CA LEU A 221 25.44 -30.18 -21.52
C LEU A 221 25.09 -31.04 -22.74
N ALA A 222 24.82 -30.42 -23.89
CA ALA A 222 24.49 -31.14 -25.10
C ALA A 222 25.67 -31.96 -25.65
N ASP A 223 26.86 -31.37 -25.73
CA ASP A 223 28.06 -32.06 -26.21
C ASP A 223 28.51 -33.16 -25.24
N TYR A 224 28.63 -32.82 -23.96
CA TYR A 224 29.10 -33.72 -22.91
C TYR A 224 28.16 -34.92 -22.71
N LEU A 225 26.86 -34.67 -22.57
CA LEU A 225 25.89 -35.76 -22.42
C LEU A 225 25.70 -36.52 -23.72
N GLY A 226 25.82 -35.86 -24.89
CA GLY A 226 25.78 -36.54 -26.19
C GLY A 226 26.90 -37.55 -26.33
N ARG A 227 28.15 -37.14 -26.05
CA ARG A 227 29.35 -38.00 -26.07
C ARG A 227 29.27 -39.15 -25.07
N ASN A 228 28.83 -38.86 -23.85
CA ASN A 228 28.83 -39.81 -22.74
C ASN A 228 27.50 -40.55 -22.56
N SER A 229 26.50 -40.33 -23.42
CA SER A 229 25.15 -40.90 -23.29
C SER A 229 25.17 -42.42 -23.18
N LYS A 230 26.02 -43.10 -23.95
CA LYS A 230 26.19 -44.56 -23.90
C LYS A 230 26.74 -45.04 -22.56
N ILE A 231 27.73 -44.33 -22.00
CA ILE A 231 28.39 -44.65 -20.71
C ILE A 231 27.45 -44.36 -19.53
N LEU A 232 26.77 -43.21 -19.55
CA LEU A 232 25.86 -42.75 -18.48
C LEU A 232 24.61 -43.63 -18.31
N ARG A 233 24.34 -44.57 -19.22
CA ARG A 233 23.21 -45.52 -19.11
C ARG A 233 23.50 -46.70 -18.22
N ASN A 234 24.76 -47.11 -18.14
CA ASN A 234 25.17 -48.28 -17.37
C ASN A 234 25.29 -47.97 -15.88
N LEU A 235 24.68 -46.91 -15.33
CA LEU A 235 24.71 -46.64 -13.88
C LEU A 235 24.01 -47.78 -13.09
N ARG A 236 24.76 -48.80 -12.64
CA ARG A 236 24.32 -49.85 -11.71
C ARG A 236 25.19 -49.82 -10.44
N GLN A 237 24.72 -49.08 -9.44
CA GLN A 237 24.85 -49.37 -8.00
C GLN A 237 24.63 -48.08 -7.19
N PRO A 238 23.79 -48.09 -6.13
CA PRO A 238 23.53 -46.91 -5.30
C PRO A 238 24.78 -46.45 -4.53
N LEU A 239 24.97 -45.12 -4.40
CA LEU A 239 26.10 -44.42 -3.78
C LEU A 239 26.22 -44.69 -2.28
N GLY A 240 25.18 -45.26 -1.67
CA GLY A 240 25.18 -45.76 -0.29
C GLY A 240 23.91 -46.50 0.05
N ARG A 241 23.91 -47.27 1.16
CA ARG A 241 22.73 -48.01 1.66
C ARG A 241 21.67 -47.13 2.33
N ARG A 242 21.98 -45.87 2.68
CA ARG A 242 21.10 -44.96 3.44
C ARG A 242 20.41 -43.94 2.52
N TRP A 243 19.12 -43.70 2.76
CA TRP A 243 18.33 -42.68 2.08
C TRP A 243 18.77 -41.26 2.51
N PRO A 244 18.88 -40.26 1.60
CA PRO A 244 18.55 -40.25 0.17
C PRO A 244 19.72 -40.61 -0.77
N LEU A 245 20.92 -40.85 -0.23
CA LEU A 245 22.12 -41.16 -1.02
C LEU A 245 21.99 -42.47 -1.82
N SER A 246 21.10 -43.37 -1.38
CA SER A 246 20.73 -44.59 -2.13
C SER A 246 20.03 -44.33 -3.47
N LEU A 247 19.56 -43.11 -3.75
CA LEU A 247 18.94 -42.75 -5.04
C LEU A 247 19.97 -42.35 -6.12
N LEU A 248 21.22 -42.09 -5.75
CA LEU A 248 22.30 -41.77 -6.67
C LEU A 248 22.97 -43.08 -7.10
N THR A 249 22.84 -43.52 -8.34
CA THR A 249 23.51 -44.76 -8.82
C THR A 249 24.77 -44.43 -9.63
N ILE A 250 25.90 -45.10 -9.36
CA ILE A 250 27.21 -44.82 -9.96
C ILE A 250 27.90 -46.11 -10.40
N GLU A 251 28.04 -46.34 -11.71
CA GLU A 251 29.13 -47.19 -12.24
C GLU A 251 30.30 -46.35 -12.78
N HIS A 252 30.06 -45.09 -13.18
CA HIS A 252 31.09 -44.20 -13.74
C HIS A 252 31.11 -42.87 -12.96
N ALA A 253 31.68 -42.91 -11.75
CA ALA A 253 31.72 -41.81 -10.80
C ALA A 253 32.30 -40.54 -11.42
N VAL A 254 33.33 -40.67 -12.24
CA VAL A 254 34.08 -39.58 -12.84
C VAL A 254 33.22 -38.77 -13.82
N THR A 255 32.45 -39.43 -14.69
CA THR A 255 31.64 -38.72 -15.69
C THR A 255 30.48 -37.95 -15.05
N LEU A 256 29.80 -38.58 -14.08
CA LEU A 256 28.74 -37.90 -13.34
C LEU A 256 29.31 -36.81 -12.40
N SER A 257 30.46 -37.06 -11.77
CA SER A 257 31.08 -36.09 -10.86
C SER A 257 31.60 -34.85 -11.57
N ILE A 258 32.15 -34.98 -12.79
CA ILE A 258 32.54 -33.82 -13.62
C ILE A 258 31.32 -32.98 -13.96
N LEU A 259 30.23 -33.61 -14.43
CA LEU A 259 28.98 -32.90 -14.71
C LEU A 259 28.46 -32.16 -13.48
N LEU A 260 28.39 -32.84 -12.34
CA LEU A 260 27.90 -32.27 -11.08
C LEU A 260 28.84 -31.18 -10.56
N ALA A 261 30.15 -31.33 -10.69
CA ALA A 261 31.14 -30.33 -10.29
C ALA A 261 31.02 -29.06 -11.13
N VAL A 262 30.87 -29.18 -12.45
CA VAL A 262 30.67 -28.02 -13.34
C VAL A 262 29.36 -27.30 -13.00
N VAL A 263 28.25 -28.04 -12.86
CA VAL A 263 26.96 -27.44 -12.49
C VAL A 263 27.01 -26.80 -11.10
N ALA A 264 27.63 -27.46 -10.12
CA ALA A 264 27.80 -26.95 -8.77
C ALA A 264 28.68 -25.70 -8.75
N LEU A 265 29.77 -25.66 -9.52
CA LEU A 265 30.64 -24.49 -9.65
C LEU A 265 29.86 -23.28 -10.14
N TYR A 266 29.07 -23.43 -11.21
CA TYR A 266 28.24 -22.34 -11.73
C TYR A 266 27.13 -21.93 -10.76
N CYS A 267 26.46 -22.90 -10.11
CA CYS A 267 25.44 -22.59 -9.11
C CYS A 267 26.03 -21.86 -7.89
N LEU A 268 27.19 -22.31 -7.40
CA LEU A 268 27.92 -21.69 -6.29
C LEU A 268 28.39 -20.28 -6.67
N PHE A 269 28.87 -20.10 -7.90
CA PHE A 269 29.21 -18.79 -8.44
C PHE A 269 28.00 -17.85 -8.36
N PHE A 270 26.86 -18.22 -8.93
CA PHE A 270 25.66 -17.38 -8.91
C PHE A 270 25.14 -17.13 -7.48
N PHE A 271 25.26 -18.12 -6.60
CA PHE A 271 24.90 -17.98 -5.20
C PHE A 271 25.80 -16.98 -4.45
N ALA A 272 27.11 -17.03 -4.67
CA ALA A 272 28.09 -16.10 -4.08
C ALA A 272 27.83 -14.65 -4.52
N PHE A 273 27.40 -14.45 -5.76
CA PHE A 273 27.04 -13.13 -6.30
C PHE A 273 25.60 -12.70 -6.01
N ARG A 274 24.83 -13.53 -5.28
CA ARG A 274 23.42 -13.29 -4.92
C ARG A 274 22.47 -13.17 -6.13
N ASP A 275 22.85 -13.76 -7.27
CA ASP A 275 22.05 -13.78 -8.50
C ASP A 275 21.41 -15.16 -8.71
N TYR A 276 20.26 -15.38 -8.06
CA TYR A 276 19.65 -16.71 -7.97
C TYR A 276 18.91 -17.14 -9.23
N GLY A 277 18.52 -16.20 -10.09
CA GLY A 277 17.72 -16.50 -11.27
C GLY A 277 18.41 -17.42 -12.26
N PRO A 278 19.60 -17.02 -12.77
CA PRO A 278 20.38 -17.86 -13.68
C PRO A 278 20.75 -19.22 -13.10
N ALA A 279 21.03 -19.29 -11.79
CA ALA A 279 21.36 -20.54 -11.10
C ALA A 279 20.24 -21.57 -11.22
N VAL A 280 18.98 -21.17 -10.94
CA VAL A 280 17.84 -22.08 -11.01
C VAL A 280 17.60 -22.57 -12.44
N ILE A 281 17.78 -21.71 -13.44
CA ILE A 281 17.63 -22.09 -14.86
C ILE A 281 18.71 -23.09 -15.25
N ILE A 282 19.98 -22.85 -14.90
CA ILE A 282 21.10 -23.79 -15.18
C ILE A 282 20.84 -25.12 -14.50
N TYR A 283 20.39 -25.09 -13.25
CA TYR A 283 20.12 -26.28 -12.47
C TYR A 283 18.99 -27.12 -13.07
N GLY A 284 17.87 -26.49 -13.41
CA GLY A 284 16.75 -27.14 -14.09
C GLY A 284 17.13 -27.69 -15.47
N LEU A 285 17.91 -26.93 -16.23
CA LEU A 285 18.46 -27.34 -17.52
C LEU A 285 19.30 -28.62 -17.39
N ALA A 286 20.24 -28.67 -16.43
CA ALA A 286 21.10 -29.82 -16.19
C ALA A 286 20.30 -31.07 -15.82
N ILE A 287 19.32 -30.96 -14.92
CA ILE A 287 18.47 -32.07 -14.47
C ILE A 287 17.66 -32.65 -15.64
N ILE A 288 17.03 -31.79 -16.44
CA ILE A 288 16.18 -32.23 -17.55
C ILE A 288 17.01 -32.84 -18.69
N CYS A 289 18.17 -32.24 -19.02
CA CYS A 289 19.08 -32.81 -20.01
C CYS A 289 19.67 -34.15 -19.53
N LEU A 290 20.00 -34.28 -18.24
CA LEU A 290 20.45 -35.55 -17.66
C LEU A 290 19.38 -36.63 -17.76
N TYR A 291 18.11 -36.29 -17.46
CA TYR A 291 16.99 -37.21 -17.68
C TYR A 291 16.86 -37.60 -19.16
N ALA A 292 16.97 -36.64 -20.08
CA ALA A 292 16.87 -36.90 -21.51
C ALA A 292 17.98 -37.85 -22.00
N ALA A 293 19.20 -37.72 -21.46
CA ALA A 293 20.34 -38.56 -21.84
C ALA A 293 20.30 -39.98 -21.22
N THR A 294 19.80 -40.09 -19.98
CA THR A 294 19.80 -41.35 -19.21
C THR A 294 18.49 -42.13 -19.31
N GLY A 295 17.36 -41.47 -19.59
CA GLY A 295 16.02 -42.04 -19.62
C GLY A 295 15.46 -42.46 -18.24
N ARG A 296 16.12 -42.08 -17.13
CA ARG A 296 15.82 -42.56 -15.77
C ARG A 296 15.62 -41.39 -14.78
N TRP A 297 14.65 -41.54 -13.87
CA TRP A 297 14.29 -40.52 -12.87
C TRP A 297 15.09 -40.48 -11.55
N PRO A 298 15.71 -41.56 -11.02
CA PRO A 298 16.30 -41.55 -9.67
C PRO A 298 17.37 -40.47 -9.46
N THR A 299 18.35 -40.36 -10.36
CA THR A 299 19.42 -39.35 -10.26
C THR A 299 18.91 -37.91 -10.44
N PRO A 300 18.08 -37.59 -11.46
CA PRO A 300 17.39 -36.30 -11.53
C PRO A 300 16.58 -35.96 -10.27
N ALA A 301 15.83 -36.92 -9.72
CA ALA A 301 15.01 -36.71 -8.52
C ALA A 301 15.85 -36.43 -7.27
N ALA A 302 16.95 -37.17 -7.08
CA ALA A 302 17.90 -36.92 -5.98
C ALA A 302 18.52 -35.52 -6.08
N LEU A 303 18.83 -35.06 -7.30
CA LEU A 303 19.28 -33.68 -7.53
C LEU A 303 18.18 -32.68 -7.17
N VAL A 304 16.94 -32.83 -7.66
CA VAL A 304 15.83 -31.94 -7.27
C VAL A 304 15.72 -31.80 -5.74
N LEU A 305 15.81 -32.90 -4.99
CA LEU A 305 15.80 -32.90 -3.53
C LEU A 305 17.00 -32.16 -2.93
N LEU A 306 18.20 -32.37 -3.46
CA LEU A 306 19.42 -31.66 -3.02
C LEU A 306 19.31 -30.15 -3.29
N GLY A 307 18.84 -29.75 -4.47
CA GLY A 307 18.61 -28.34 -4.81
C GLY A 307 17.59 -27.68 -3.88
N ALA A 308 16.49 -28.38 -3.57
CA ALA A 308 15.49 -27.91 -2.61
C ALA A 308 16.09 -27.73 -1.20
N LEU A 309 16.89 -28.69 -0.73
CA LEU A 309 17.58 -28.59 0.55
C LEU A 309 18.55 -27.39 0.62
N LEU A 310 19.36 -27.21 -0.43
CA LEU A 310 20.30 -26.09 -0.53
C LEU A 310 19.61 -24.73 -0.59
N ALA A 311 18.40 -24.65 -1.17
CA ALA A 311 17.60 -23.42 -1.21
C ALA A 311 17.04 -23.03 0.18
N VAL A 312 16.85 -24.00 1.08
CA VAL A 312 16.32 -23.76 2.44
C VAL A 312 17.41 -23.31 3.41
N LEU A 313 18.63 -23.85 3.31
CA LEU A 313 19.76 -23.53 4.21
C LEU A 313 19.99 -22.03 4.52
N PRO A 314 19.90 -21.10 3.56
CA PRO A 314 20.11 -19.67 3.82
C PRO A 314 19.02 -19.04 4.68
N THR A 315 17.80 -19.59 4.66
CA THR A 315 16.67 -19.11 5.47
C THR A 315 16.82 -19.48 6.96
N LEU A 316 17.55 -20.55 7.26
CA LEU A 316 17.79 -21.01 8.64
C LEU A 316 18.76 -20.11 9.41
N LYS A 317 19.62 -19.35 8.73
CA LYS A 317 20.64 -18.49 9.37
C LYS A 317 20.14 -17.10 9.79
N GLY A 318 18.84 -16.79 9.64
CA GLY A 318 18.21 -15.57 10.18
C GLY A 318 18.72 -14.22 9.63
N GLY A 319 19.59 -14.22 8.62
CA GLY A 319 20.18 -13.00 8.05
C GLY A 319 19.31 -12.39 6.94
N GLY A 320 19.00 -11.09 7.05
CA GLY A 320 18.27 -10.28 6.07
C GLY A 320 19.03 -10.05 4.75
N GLY A 321 19.23 -11.12 3.97
CA GLY A 321 19.81 -11.08 2.64
C GLY A 321 18.78 -10.92 1.52
N THR A 322 19.26 -10.58 0.31
CA THR A 322 18.42 -10.39 -0.89
C THR A 322 17.53 -11.60 -1.22
N LEU A 323 18.03 -12.83 -1.00
CA LEU A 323 17.25 -14.06 -1.18
C LEU A 323 16.11 -14.16 -0.17
N THR A 324 16.43 -13.99 1.12
CA THR A 324 15.45 -14.04 2.21
C THR A 324 14.34 -13.04 1.96
N ASN A 325 14.68 -11.82 1.53
CA ASN A 325 13.70 -10.79 1.19
C ASN A 325 12.82 -11.22 -0.01
N ARG A 326 13.39 -11.74 -1.09
CA ARG A 326 12.61 -12.22 -2.25
C ARG A 326 11.69 -13.40 -1.91
N LEU A 327 12.15 -14.33 -1.06
CA LEU A 327 11.34 -15.44 -0.56
C LEU A 327 10.23 -14.95 0.37
N MET A 328 10.50 -13.99 1.25
CA MET A 328 9.49 -13.38 2.13
C MET A 328 8.43 -12.63 1.33
N MET A 329 8.82 -11.87 0.29
CA MET A 329 7.88 -11.20 -0.63
C MET A 329 6.99 -12.20 -1.37
N TRP A 330 7.53 -13.36 -1.74
CA TRP A 330 6.75 -14.42 -2.38
C TRP A 330 5.80 -15.12 -1.39
N TRP A 331 6.31 -15.45 -0.19
CA TRP A 331 5.57 -16.17 0.84
C TRP A 331 4.44 -15.33 1.44
N ASN A 332 4.73 -14.11 1.89
CA ASN A 332 3.76 -13.17 2.42
C ASN A 332 3.94 -11.77 1.80
N PRO A 333 3.45 -11.55 0.57
CA PRO A 333 3.59 -10.26 -0.11
C PRO A 333 2.91 -9.12 0.64
N TRP A 334 1.89 -9.42 1.45
CA TRP A 334 1.02 -8.42 2.07
C TRP A 334 1.59 -7.81 3.35
N ASP A 335 2.63 -8.41 3.93
CA ASP A 335 3.27 -7.88 5.14
C ASP A 335 4.77 -8.15 5.10
N THR A 336 5.50 -7.17 4.58
CA THR A 336 6.95 -7.23 4.39
C THR A 336 7.63 -6.14 5.21
N GLY A 337 8.26 -6.49 6.32
CA GLY A 337 8.89 -5.54 7.25
C GLY A 337 10.19 -4.88 6.78
N PHE A 338 10.45 -4.76 5.47
CA PHE A 338 11.70 -4.22 4.91
C PHE A 338 11.46 -3.35 3.67
N LEU A 339 12.46 -2.53 3.34
CA LEU A 339 12.41 -1.57 2.24
C LEU A 339 12.23 -2.30 0.90
N ASN A 340 11.37 -1.76 0.03
CA ASN A 340 11.04 -2.34 -1.28
C ASN A 340 10.35 -3.73 -1.21
N GLY A 341 9.85 -4.13 -0.03
CA GLY A 341 9.09 -5.37 0.13
C GLY A 341 7.74 -5.39 -0.61
N ASP A 342 7.27 -4.24 -1.08
CA ASP A 342 5.99 -4.08 -1.78
C ASP A 342 6.03 -4.45 -3.27
N HIS A 343 7.18 -4.81 -3.86
CA HIS A 343 7.25 -5.04 -5.32
C HIS A 343 6.33 -6.17 -5.81
N GLN A 344 6.24 -7.29 -5.09
CA GLN A 344 5.36 -8.42 -5.50
C GLN A 344 3.89 -8.00 -5.48
N VAL A 345 3.46 -7.25 -4.45
CA VAL A 345 2.09 -6.76 -4.36
C VAL A 345 1.76 -5.81 -5.50
N ARG A 346 2.67 -4.89 -5.84
CA ARG A 346 2.47 -3.96 -6.97
C ARG A 346 2.26 -4.68 -8.30
N ILE A 347 2.97 -5.78 -8.52
CA ILE A 347 2.83 -6.62 -9.70
C ILE A 347 1.47 -7.34 -9.72
N LEU A 348 1.05 -7.90 -8.59
CA LEU A 348 -0.28 -8.49 -8.45
C LEU A 348 -1.41 -7.46 -8.66
N TRP A 349 -1.28 -6.26 -8.08
CA TRP A 349 -2.22 -5.15 -8.30
C TRP A 349 -2.24 -4.66 -9.75
N ALA A 350 -1.10 -4.70 -10.46
CA ALA A 350 -1.06 -4.31 -11.87
C ALA A 350 -1.79 -5.33 -12.76
N ILE A 351 -1.50 -6.62 -12.59
CA ILE A 351 -2.19 -7.70 -13.33
C ILE A 351 -3.69 -7.68 -13.05
N THR A 352 -4.05 -7.66 -11.77
CA THR A 352 -5.47 -7.62 -11.36
C THR A 352 -6.12 -6.30 -11.75
N GLY A 353 -5.41 -5.16 -11.75
CA GLY A 353 -5.95 -3.88 -12.21
C GLY A 353 -6.29 -3.86 -13.70
N GLY A 354 -5.47 -4.54 -14.52
CA GLY A 354 -5.71 -4.75 -15.95
C GLY A 354 -6.97 -5.57 -16.23
N GLY A 355 -7.18 -6.68 -15.50
CA GLY A 355 -8.28 -7.61 -15.79
C GLY A 355 -8.25 -8.10 -17.24
N TRP A 356 -9.40 -8.47 -17.80
CA TRP A 356 -9.46 -9.05 -19.15
C TRP A 356 -9.06 -8.10 -20.28
N LEU A 357 -9.35 -6.80 -20.14
CA LEU A 357 -9.23 -5.81 -21.22
C LEU A 357 -8.07 -4.82 -21.06
N GLY A 358 -7.42 -4.77 -19.89
CA GLY A 358 -6.32 -3.85 -19.61
C GLY A 358 -6.76 -2.51 -19.03
N MET A 359 -5.78 -1.61 -18.86
CA MET A 359 -5.96 -0.27 -18.28
C MET A 359 -5.75 0.87 -19.29
N PRO A 360 -6.50 1.99 -19.16
CA PRO A 360 -6.32 3.19 -19.99
C PRO A 360 -4.92 3.83 -19.88
N ALA A 361 -4.52 4.65 -20.85
CA ALA A 361 -3.19 5.33 -20.92
C ALA A 361 -2.79 6.08 -19.64
N GLU A 362 -3.78 6.63 -18.97
CA GLU A 362 -3.59 7.63 -17.93
C GLU A 362 -3.44 7.04 -16.52
N THR A 363 -3.60 5.72 -16.35
CA THR A 363 -3.52 5.07 -15.02
C THR A 363 -2.12 5.00 -14.42
N GLY A 364 -1.09 5.43 -15.15
CA GLY A 364 0.25 5.58 -14.59
C GLY A 364 0.99 4.27 -14.29
N VAL A 365 0.67 3.17 -14.99
CA VAL A 365 1.35 1.85 -14.88
C VAL A 365 2.87 1.99 -14.85
N ALA A 366 3.42 2.82 -15.74
CA ALA A 366 4.86 3.04 -15.83
C ALA A 366 5.51 3.64 -14.56
N ARG A 367 4.75 4.40 -13.75
CA ARG A 367 5.24 5.04 -12.53
C ARG A 367 5.01 4.18 -11.30
N GLN A 368 3.98 3.35 -11.31
CA GLN A 368 3.56 2.57 -10.14
C GLN A 368 4.19 1.17 -10.10
N LEU A 369 4.48 0.58 -11.26
CA LEU A 369 5.06 -0.74 -11.40
C LEU A 369 6.60 -0.67 -11.31
N PRO A 370 7.23 -1.34 -10.33
CA PRO A 370 8.69 -1.40 -10.22
C PRO A 370 9.28 -2.18 -11.40
N GLU A 371 10.41 -1.72 -11.94
CA GLU A 371 11.12 -2.40 -13.04
C GLU A 371 10.22 -2.75 -14.25
N ALA A 372 9.30 -1.83 -14.59
CA ALA A 372 8.28 -2.04 -15.62
C ALA A 372 8.84 -2.33 -17.03
N ALA A 373 10.07 -1.89 -17.32
CA ALA A 373 10.72 -2.08 -18.63
C ALA A 373 11.55 -3.38 -18.70
N THR A 374 11.86 -3.99 -17.57
CA THR A 374 12.80 -5.11 -17.43
C THR A 374 12.06 -6.31 -16.84
N ASP A 375 12.18 -6.53 -15.55
CA ASP A 375 11.73 -7.75 -14.85
C ASP A 375 10.20 -7.86 -14.79
N ALA A 376 9.49 -6.72 -14.68
CA ALA A 376 8.03 -6.69 -14.58
C ALA A 376 7.33 -6.44 -15.92
N ALA A 377 8.04 -6.53 -17.05
CA ALA A 377 7.49 -6.22 -18.38
C ALA A 377 6.26 -7.07 -18.72
N PHE A 378 6.23 -8.35 -18.34
CA PHE A 378 5.04 -9.21 -18.53
C PHE A 378 3.82 -8.68 -17.77
N ALA A 379 4.00 -8.34 -16.50
CA ALA A 379 2.93 -7.83 -15.66
C ALA A 379 2.43 -6.47 -16.18
N GLY A 380 3.34 -5.61 -16.64
CA GLY A 380 2.97 -4.33 -17.25
C GLY A 380 2.23 -4.48 -18.57
N LEU A 381 2.62 -5.44 -19.42
CA LEU A 381 1.94 -5.76 -20.67
C LEU A 381 0.52 -6.30 -20.41
N VAL A 382 0.34 -7.16 -19.41
CA VAL A 382 -0.97 -7.63 -18.94
C VAL A 382 -1.80 -6.52 -18.32
N ALA A 383 -1.19 -5.70 -17.47
CA ALA A 383 -1.85 -4.54 -16.85
C ALA A 383 -2.37 -3.56 -17.92
N ARG A 384 -1.59 -3.40 -19.00
CA ARG A 384 -1.87 -2.47 -20.08
C ARG A 384 -2.93 -2.97 -21.05
N HIS A 385 -2.79 -4.21 -21.52
CA HIS A 385 -3.56 -4.74 -22.64
C HIS A 385 -4.50 -5.89 -22.25
N GLY A 386 -4.43 -6.35 -21.00
CA GLY A 386 -5.33 -7.36 -20.44
C GLY A 386 -4.74 -8.77 -20.37
N LEU A 387 -5.44 -9.63 -19.63
CA LEU A 387 -5.07 -11.03 -19.39
C LEU A 387 -5.00 -11.85 -20.69
N TRP A 388 -5.84 -11.57 -21.68
CA TRP A 388 -5.82 -12.25 -22.97
C TRP A 388 -4.49 -12.06 -23.71
N VAL A 389 -3.89 -10.88 -23.60
CA VAL A 389 -2.59 -10.60 -24.21
C VAL A 389 -1.48 -11.35 -23.48
N GLY A 390 -1.56 -11.46 -22.14
CA GLY A 390 -0.67 -12.34 -21.37
C GLY A 390 -0.78 -13.81 -21.79
N ALA A 391 -2.00 -14.32 -21.97
CA ALA A 391 -2.25 -15.67 -22.45
C ALA A 391 -1.72 -15.88 -23.89
N ALA A 392 -1.89 -14.89 -24.78
CA ALA A 392 -1.35 -14.92 -26.14
C ALA A 392 0.19 -14.96 -26.17
N VAL A 393 0.86 -14.17 -25.31
CA VAL A 393 2.33 -14.23 -25.16
C VAL A 393 2.79 -15.62 -24.71
N LEU A 394 2.15 -16.19 -23.68
CA LEU A 394 2.46 -17.53 -23.20
C LEU A 394 2.21 -18.59 -24.27
N PHE A 395 1.15 -18.44 -25.07
CA PHE A 395 0.84 -19.32 -26.19
C PHE A 395 1.91 -19.26 -27.28
N LEU A 396 2.39 -18.06 -27.66
CA LEU A 396 3.48 -17.90 -28.62
C LEU A 396 4.78 -18.55 -28.15
N PHE A 397 5.12 -18.42 -26.86
CA PHE A 397 6.26 -19.11 -26.29
C PHE A 397 6.07 -20.63 -26.21
N ALA A 398 4.87 -21.11 -25.90
CA ALA A 398 4.55 -22.53 -25.92
C ALA A 398 4.65 -23.10 -27.35
N LEU A 399 4.23 -22.36 -28.38
CA LEU A 399 4.42 -22.72 -29.78
C LEU A 399 5.91 -22.78 -30.14
N LEU A 400 6.69 -21.76 -29.74
CA LEU A 400 8.14 -21.74 -29.96
C LEU A 400 8.84 -22.94 -29.31
N ALA A 401 8.47 -23.27 -28.06
CA ALA A 401 8.93 -24.46 -27.37
C ALA A 401 8.51 -25.75 -28.07
N ALA A 402 7.27 -25.84 -28.56
CA ALA A 402 6.77 -27.00 -29.29
C ALA A 402 7.55 -27.23 -30.60
N ARG A 403 7.93 -26.15 -31.30
CA ARG A 403 8.80 -26.22 -32.48
C ARG A 403 10.21 -26.67 -32.11
N GLY A 404 10.82 -26.08 -31.08
CA GLY A 404 12.13 -26.52 -30.57
C GLY A 404 12.17 -28.00 -30.17
N LEU A 405 11.15 -28.48 -29.46
CA LEU A 405 10.99 -29.90 -29.11
C LEU A 405 10.71 -30.79 -30.34
N SER A 406 10.07 -30.26 -31.38
CA SER A 406 9.92 -30.96 -32.66
C SER A 406 11.25 -31.11 -33.38
N ILE A 407 12.08 -30.06 -33.38
CA ILE A 407 13.44 -30.08 -33.96
C ILE A 407 14.31 -31.07 -33.19
N ALA A 408 14.26 -31.07 -31.86
CA ALA A 408 14.99 -32.04 -31.04
C ALA A 408 14.60 -33.49 -31.34
N ARG A 409 13.30 -33.78 -31.48
CA ARG A 409 12.83 -35.12 -31.85
C ARG A 409 13.27 -35.54 -33.26
N ALA A 410 13.34 -34.60 -34.20
CA ALA A 410 13.71 -34.87 -35.59
C ALA A 410 15.23 -34.89 -35.84
N ALA A 411 16.06 -34.46 -34.88
CA ALA A 411 17.51 -34.45 -35.03
C ALA A 411 18.08 -35.87 -35.20
N SER A 412 19.12 -36.03 -36.03
CA SER A 412 19.66 -37.33 -36.44
C SER A 412 20.75 -37.90 -35.52
N THR A 413 21.35 -37.09 -34.65
CA THR A 413 22.40 -37.52 -33.70
C THR A 413 22.02 -37.14 -32.27
N ASP A 414 22.53 -37.86 -31.27
CA ASP A 414 22.24 -37.57 -29.86
C ASP A 414 22.76 -36.20 -29.42
N ARG A 415 23.92 -35.78 -29.93
CA ARG A 415 24.46 -34.43 -29.72
C ARG A 415 23.50 -33.36 -30.25
N ALA A 416 23.07 -33.46 -31.51
CA ALA A 416 22.16 -32.50 -32.13
C ALA A 416 20.79 -32.48 -31.44
N ARG A 417 20.31 -33.65 -31.02
CA ARG A 417 19.05 -33.83 -30.28
C ARG A 417 19.08 -33.18 -28.90
N LEU A 418 20.13 -33.43 -28.13
CA LEU A 418 20.32 -32.81 -26.81
C LEU A 418 20.63 -31.32 -26.92
N LEU A 419 21.28 -30.86 -27.99
CA LEU A 419 21.49 -29.43 -28.25
C LEU A 419 20.19 -28.70 -28.55
N ALA A 420 19.37 -29.26 -29.44
CA ALA A 420 18.04 -28.70 -29.69
C ALA A 420 17.18 -28.69 -28.43
N LEU A 421 17.25 -29.75 -27.61
CA LEU A 421 16.55 -29.77 -26.32
C LEU A 421 17.08 -28.69 -25.37
N SER A 422 18.40 -28.59 -25.17
CA SER A 422 19.00 -27.66 -24.19
C SER A 422 18.76 -26.20 -24.56
N LEU A 423 18.86 -25.84 -25.84
CA LEU A 423 18.55 -24.50 -26.35
C LEU A 423 17.05 -24.17 -26.19
N THR A 424 16.17 -25.16 -26.41
CA THR A 424 14.72 -24.98 -26.19
C THR A 424 14.41 -24.78 -24.70
N LEU A 425 15.02 -25.58 -23.83
CA LEU A 425 14.86 -25.50 -22.37
C LEU A 425 15.36 -24.17 -21.81
N LEU A 426 16.46 -23.63 -22.36
CA LEU A 426 17.02 -22.34 -21.95
C LEU A 426 15.97 -21.22 -22.02
N ILE A 427 15.23 -21.14 -23.13
CA ILE A 427 14.16 -20.14 -23.34
C ILE A 427 12.91 -20.53 -22.54
N LEU A 428 12.50 -21.80 -22.58
CA LEU A 428 11.29 -22.30 -21.94
C LEU A 428 11.29 -22.06 -20.42
N LEU A 429 12.35 -22.53 -19.74
CA LEU A 429 12.45 -22.43 -18.28
C LEU A 429 12.51 -20.97 -17.83
N GLN A 430 13.18 -20.11 -18.61
CA GLN A 430 13.22 -18.68 -18.35
C GLN A 430 11.83 -18.04 -18.40
N VAL A 431 11.06 -18.32 -19.45
CA VAL A 431 9.70 -17.76 -19.62
C VAL A 431 8.75 -18.28 -18.54
N VAL A 432 8.77 -19.60 -18.27
CA VAL A 432 7.92 -20.19 -17.22
C VAL A 432 8.25 -19.61 -15.86
N TRP A 433 9.54 -19.47 -15.53
CA TRP A 433 9.96 -18.92 -14.25
C TRP A 433 9.55 -17.46 -14.09
N ILE A 434 9.87 -16.60 -15.05
CA ILE A 434 9.59 -15.17 -14.93
C ILE A 434 8.09 -14.88 -14.90
N CYS A 435 7.31 -15.44 -15.82
CA CYS A 435 5.86 -15.24 -15.85
C CYS A 435 5.19 -15.90 -14.63
N GLY A 436 5.69 -17.07 -14.21
CA GLY A 436 5.25 -17.74 -12.99
C GLY A 436 5.52 -16.89 -11.74
N ALA A 437 6.66 -16.20 -11.67
CA ALA A 437 6.95 -15.31 -10.55
C ALA A 437 6.00 -14.11 -10.47
N MET A 438 5.60 -13.53 -11.61
CA MET A 438 4.63 -12.42 -11.63
C MET A 438 3.25 -12.81 -11.09
N VAL A 439 2.84 -14.07 -11.31
CA VAL A 439 1.57 -14.62 -10.79
C VAL A 439 1.74 -15.30 -9.44
N ARG A 440 2.89 -15.12 -8.76
CA ARG A 440 3.24 -15.69 -7.44
C ARG A 440 3.36 -17.23 -7.41
N ALA A 441 3.54 -17.89 -8.54
CA ALA A 441 3.88 -19.33 -8.57
C ALA A 441 5.34 -19.58 -8.14
N PHE A 442 6.25 -18.65 -8.44
CA PHE A 442 7.68 -18.72 -8.12
C PHE A 442 8.16 -17.42 -7.45
N PRO A 443 9.32 -17.41 -6.77
CA PRO A 443 9.91 -16.19 -6.24
C PRO A 443 10.54 -15.32 -7.34
N PHE A 444 10.59 -14.01 -7.12
CA PHE A 444 11.26 -13.06 -8.01
C PHE A 444 12.74 -13.38 -8.20
N SER A 445 13.17 -13.51 -9.45
CA SER A 445 14.55 -13.87 -9.81
C SER A 445 15.38 -12.72 -10.39
N GLY A 446 14.75 -11.67 -10.93
CA GLY A 446 15.46 -10.58 -11.59
C GLY A 446 16.04 -10.95 -12.97
N ILE A 447 15.30 -11.77 -13.72
CA ILE A 447 15.66 -12.19 -15.08
C ILE A 447 14.73 -11.47 -16.04
N ASN A 448 15.21 -11.13 -17.24
CA ASN A 448 14.41 -10.48 -18.28
C ASN A 448 13.52 -11.47 -19.04
N LEU A 449 12.34 -11.02 -19.51
CA LEU A 449 11.52 -11.81 -20.43
C LEU A 449 12.15 -11.75 -21.82
N PRO A 450 12.45 -12.89 -22.48
CA PRO A 450 13.00 -12.91 -23.83
C PRO A 450 12.13 -12.09 -24.80
N PHE A 451 12.77 -11.27 -25.64
CA PHE A 451 12.14 -10.49 -26.73
C PHE A 451 11.06 -9.47 -26.34
N ILE A 452 10.64 -9.38 -25.07
CA ILE A 452 9.64 -8.41 -24.60
C ILE A 452 10.26 -7.35 -23.68
N SER A 453 11.26 -7.70 -22.86
CA SER A 453 11.98 -6.74 -22.00
C SER A 453 13.13 -6.01 -22.73
N THR A 454 13.63 -4.89 -22.21
CA THR A 454 14.73 -4.10 -22.82
C THR A 454 16.14 -4.72 -22.79
N GLY A 455 16.31 -5.93 -22.25
CA GLY A 455 17.64 -6.52 -22.01
C GLY A 455 18.34 -6.96 -23.31
N THR A 456 19.30 -6.17 -23.81
CA THR A 456 20.07 -6.45 -25.03
C THR A 456 20.87 -7.75 -24.96
N SER A 457 21.56 -8.02 -23.84
CA SER A 457 22.32 -9.27 -23.66
C SER A 457 21.43 -10.52 -23.65
N ASN A 458 20.26 -10.42 -22.99
CA ASN A 458 19.28 -11.51 -22.98
C ASN A 458 18.70 -11.75 -24.38
N ALA A 459 18.33 -10.67 -25.09
CA ALA A 459 17.83 -10.75 -26.46
C ALA A 459 18.87 -11.38 -27.40
N LEU A 460 20.15 -10.99 -27.26
CA LEU A 460 21.27 -11.55 -28.01
C LEU A 460 21.49 -13.04 -27.71
N ALA A 461 21.57 -13.44 -26.44
CA ALA A 461 21.76 -14.85 -26.06
C ALA A 461 20.58 -15.74 -26.54
N CYS A 462 19.34 -15.28 -26.38
CA CYS A 462 18.16 -15.98 -26.89
C CYS A 462 18.15 -16.04 -28.42
N ALA A 463 18.61 -14.99 -29.12
CA ALA A 463 18.72 -14.97 -30.57
C ALA A 463 19.78 -15.95 -31.09
N ILE A 464 20.92 -16.11 -30.40
CA ILE A 464 21.92 -17.14 -30.72
C ILE A 464 21.29 -18.53 -30.58
N ALA A 465 20.56 -18.78 -29.48
CA ALA A 465 19.87 -20.05 -29.27
C ALA A 465 18.83 -20.34 -30.37
N LEU A 466 18.03 -19.34 -30.78
CA LEU A 466 17.07 -19.48 -31.88
C LEU A 466 17.73 -19.70 -33.24
N GLY A 467 18.80 -18.97 -33.55
CA GLY A 467 19.58 -19.15 -34.78
C GLY A 467 20.21 -20.54 -34.86
N ALA A 468 20.72 -21.06 -33.74
CA ALA A 468 21.23 -22.42 -33.65
C ALA A 468 20.12 -23.47 -33.82
N LEU A 469 18.96 -23.29 -33.18
CA LEU A 469 17.78 -24.15 -33.38
C LEU A 469 17.31 -24.17 -34.84
N LEU A 470 17.28 -23.00 -35.49
CA LEU A 470 16.97 -22.86 -36.91
C LEU A 470 17.97 -23.65 -37.78
N ASN A 471 19.27 -23.56 -37.49
CA ASN A 471 20.26 -24.36 -38.22
C ASN A 471 20.08 -25.88 -38.03
N LEU A 472 19.70 -26.32 -36.82
CA LEU A 472 19.39 -27.73 -36.53
C LEU A 472 18.14 -28.22 -37.27
N SER A 473 17.22 -27.32 -37.61
CA SER A 473 16.00 -27.66 -38.35
C SER A 473 16.20 -27.90 -39.85
N ARG A 474 17.41 -27.69 -40.41
CA ARG A 474 17.70 -27.76 -41.86
C ARG A 474 17.49 -29.14 -42.50
N GLY A 475 17.25 -30.20 -41.72
CA GLY A 475 16.80 -31.51 -42.22
C GLY A 475 17.57 -32.00 -43.45
N ASN A 476 18.87 -32.28 -43.32
CA ASN A 476 19.60 -33.10 -44.29
C ASN A 476 20.77 -33.80 -43.57
N ALA A 477 20.72 -35.12 -43.60
CA ALA A 477 21.84 -36.00 -43.36
C ALA A 477 22.84 -35.83 -44.51
N THR A 478 24.04 -35.34 -44.24
CA THR A 478 25.25 -35.71 -45.00
C THR A 478 26.49 -35.34 -44.17
N VAL A 479 27.14 -36.40 -43.69
CA VAL A 479 28.60 -36.63 -43.71
C VAL A 479 29.43 -35.96 -42.58
N PHE A 480 30.08 -36.85 -41.79
CA PHE A 480 31.02 -36.66 -40.66
C PHE A 480 30.46 -36.36 -39.25
N ASP A 481 29.67 -37.28 -38.68
CA ASP A 481 29.78 -37.62 -37.24
C ASP A 481 29.36 -39.10 -37.07
N PRO A 482 30.24 -40.04 -36.67
CA PRO A 482 29.92 -41.48 -36.58
C PRO A 482 28.96 -41.86 -35.44
N GLY A 483 28.35 -40.90 -34.75
CA GLY A 483 27.47 -41.14 -33.62
C GLY A 483 26.03 -41.45 -34.04
N GLU A 484 25.67 -42.74 -34.10
CA GLU A 484 24.27 -43.17 -34.27
C GLU A 484 23.36 -42.59 -33.18
N ALA A 485 22.20 -42.04 -33.59
CA ALA A 485 21.13 -41.68 -32.67
C ALA A 485 20.64 -42.92 -31.92
N THR A 486 20.64 -42.84 -30.59
CA THR A 486 20.21 -43.97 -29.77
C THR A 486 18.71 -43.89 -29.45
N PRO A 487 17.98 -45.02 -29.48
CA PRO A 487 16.53 -45.04 -29.21
C PRO A 487 16.16 -44.54 -27.80
N GLU A 488 17.06 -44.64 -26.82
CA GLU A 488 16.80 -44.24 -25.43
C GLU A 488 16.77 -42.71 -25.26
N VAL A 489 17.73 -41.99 -25.86
CA VAL A 489 17.73 -40.51 -25.81
C VAL A 489 16.51 -39.99 -26.57
N GLU A 490 16.19 -40.58 -27.71
CA GLU A 490 14.97 -40.25 -28.45
C GLU A 490 13.71 -40.46 -27.60
N ARG A 491 13.58 -41.61 -26.93
CA ARG A 491 12.48 -41.89 -25.99
C ARG A 491 12.45 -40.90 -24.82
N GLY A 492 13.61 -40.55 -24.25
CA GLY A 492 13.74 -39.57 -23.17
C GLY A 492 13.21 -38.20 -23.58
N VAL A 493 13.70 -37.68 -24.71
CA VAL A 493 13.23 -36.40 -25.29
C VAL A 493 11.74 -36.45 -25.63
N ARG A 494 11.25 -37.56 -26.21
CA ARG A 494 9.83 -37.72 -26.54
C ARG A 494 8.94 -37.73 -25.29
N ARG A 495 9.38 -38.37 -24.21
CA ARG A 495 8.66 -38.40 -22.92
C ARG A 495 8.59 -37.02 -22.26
N LEU A 496 9.63 -36.20 -22.42
CA LEU A 496 9.66 -34.83 -21.90
C LEU A 496 8.76 -33.85 -22.67
N GLY A 497 8.40 -34.14 -23.92
CA GLY A 497 7.70 -33.17 -24.77
C GLY A 497 6.39 -32.62 -24.18
N LYS A 498 5.50 -33.50 -23.72
CA LYS A 498 4.22 -33.10 -23.08
C LYS A 498 4.41 -32.38 -21.74
N PRO A 499 5.17 -32.92 -20.76
CA PRO A 499 5.31 -32.25 -19.46
C PRO A 499 6.02 -30.90 -19.57
N LEU A 500 7.00 -30.74 -20.46
CA LEU A 500 7.65 -29.45 -20.68
C LEU A 500 6.69 -28.39 -21.23
N LEU A 501 5.80 -28.76 -22.16
CA LEU A 501 4.76 -27.85 -22.63
C LEU A 501 3.72 -27.57 -21.54
N ALA A 502 3.38 -28.55 -20.71
CA ALA A 502 2.46 -28.39 -19.59
C ALA A 502 2.99 -27.40 -18.52
N LEU A 503 4.30 -27.13 -18.45
CA LEU A 503 4.85 -26.10 -17.55
C LEU A 503 4.28 -24.71 -17.84
N TYR A 504 3.87 -24.40 -19.07
CA TYR A 504 3.19 -23.13 -19.38
C TYR A 504 1.80 -23.01 -18.74
N LEU A 505 1.19 -24.12 -18.30
CA LEU A 505 -0.07 -24.08 -17.54
C LEU A 505 0.12 -23.46 -16.16
N VAL A 506 1.34 -23.42 -15.61
CA VAL A 506 1.61 -22.78 -14.32
C VAL A 506 1.36 -21.25 -14.38
N PRO A 507 2.05 -20.48 -15.25
CA PRO A 507 1.76 -19.06 -15.38
C PRO A 507 0.35 -18.80 -15.94
N LEU A 508 -0.18 -19.66 -16.83
CA LEU A 508 -1.54 -19.51 -17.36
C LEU A 508 -2.61 -19.72 -16.29
N GLY A 509 -2.46 -20.74 -15.44
CA GLY A 509 -3.32 -21.00 -14.29
C GLY A 509 -3.26 -19.87 -13.28
N GLY A 510 -2.06 -19.33 -13.03
CA GLY A 510 -1.91 -18.12 -12.20
C GLY A 510 -2.66 -16.91 -12.77
N LEU A 511 -2.59 -16.66 -14.09
CA LEU A 511 -3.40 -15.61 -14.73
C LEU A 511 -4.91 -15.87 -14.57
N ALA A 512 -5.35 -17.13 -14.72
CA ALA A 512 -6.75 -17.51 -14.55
C ALA A 512 -7.23 -17.31 -13.11
N LEU A 513 -6.40 -17.62 -12.10
CA LEU A 513 -6.70 -17.36 -10.68
C LEU A 513 -6.77 -15.86 -10.39
N LEU A 514 -5.91 -15.05 -11.01
CA LEU A 514 -5.93 -13.59 -10.90
C LEU A 514 -7.03 -12.94 -11.75
N ALA A 515 -7.73 -13.70 -12.59
CA ALA A 515 -8.80 -13.19 -13.42
C ALA A 515 -10.04 -12.84 -12.56
N PRO A 516 -10.73 -11.73 -12.86
CA PRO A 516 -12.04 -11.46 -12.28
C PRO A 516 -13.08 -12.46 -12.83
N PRO A 517 -14.00 -12.97 -11.98
CA PRO A 517 -14.20 -12.65 -10.56
C PRO A 517 -13.45 -13.57 -9.57
N VAL A 518 -12.60 -14.50 -10.01
CA VAL A 518 -12.03 -15.60 -9.20
C VAL A 518 -11.33 -15.12 -7.91
N PHE A 519 -10.11 -14.58 -8.02
CA PHE A 519 -9.44 -13.90 -6.90
C PHE A 519 -9.03 -12.46 -7.22
N GLY A 520 -9.20 -12.04 -8.48
CA GLY A 520 -8.74 -10.74 -8.95
C GLY A 520 -9.31 -9.56 -8.17
N ASP A 521 -10.59 -9.61 -7.80
CA ASP A 521 -11.26 -8.51 -7.11
C ASP A 521 -10.91 -8.45 -5.61
N ALA A 522 -10.73 -9.60 -4.96
CA ALA A 522 -10.24 -9.66 -3.58
C ALA A 522 -8.81 -9.11 -3.47
N ILE A 523 -7.95 -9.42 -4.44
CA ILE A 523 -6.56 -8.90 -4.50
C ILE A 523 -6.55 -7.40 -4.80
N LEU A 524 -7.48 -6.91 -5.62
CA LEU A 524 -7.58 -5.50 -6.01
C LEU A 524 -7.77 -4.56 -4.81
N VAL A 525 -8.59 -4.96 -3.83
CA VAL A 525 -8.93 -4.14 -2.64
C VAL A 525 -8.07 -4.43 -1.41
N ARG A 526 -7.31 -5.52 -1.43
CA ARG A 526 -6.46 -5.92 -0.29
C ARG A 526 -5.34 -4.91 -0.08
N ARG A 527 -5.08 -4.58 1.18
CA ARG A 527 -4.01 -3.65 1.62
C ARG A 527 -2.73 -4.42 1.94
N ALA A 528 -1.58 -3.76 1.80
CA ALA A 528 -0.28 -4.34 2.11
C ALA A 528 0.53 -3.45 3.08
N ARG A 529 1.36 -4.05 3.91
CA ARG A 529 2.27 -3.35 4.82
C ARG A 529 3.70 -3.52 4.32
N ALA A 530 4.40 -2.40 4.13
CA ALA A 530 5.82 -2.43 3.81
C ALA A 530 6.57 -1.25 4.44
N MET A 531 7.89 -1.36 4.54
CA MET A 531 8.72 -0.27 5.03
C MET A 531 8.93 0.77 3.92
N GLY A 532 8.55 2.02 4.19
CA GLY A 532 8.79 3.15 3.31
C GLY A 532 10.25 3.64 3.34
N GLN A 533 10.59 4.60 2.48
CA GLN A 533 11.94 5.19 2.43
C GLN A 533 12.39 5.84 3.74
N ASP A 534 11.44 6.37 4.51
CA ASP A 534 11.69 6.96 5.84
C ASP A 534 11.86 5.90 6.95
N LYS A 535 11.95 4.61 6.60
CA LYS A 535 12.05 3.44 7.51
C LYS A 535 10.82 3.21 8.41
N GLU A 536 9.73 3.93 8.19
CA GLU A 536 8.46 3.67 8.84
C GLU A 536 7.67 2.59 8.09
N ILE A 537 6.91 1.78 8.83
CA ILE A 537 6.00 0.79 8.25
C ILE A 537 4.73 1.52 7.82
N ILE A 538 4.44 1.50 6.52
CA ILE A 538 3.30 2.18 5.92
C ILE A 538 2.32 1.13 5.40
N LEU A 539 1.02 1.39 5.60
CA LEU A 539 -0.05 0.62 4.97
C LEU A 539 -0.32 1.16 3.56
N PHE A 540 0.06 0.40 2.55
CA PHE A 540 -0.19 0.69 1.14
C PHE A 540 -1.56 0.14 0.72
N ARG A 541 -2.32 0.93 -0.05
CA ARG A 541 -3.46 0.44 -0.83
C ARG A 541 -3.08 0.33 -2.29
N ASN A 542 -3.93 -0.34 -3.07
CA ASN A 542 -3.73 -0.47 -4.51
C ASN A 542 -3.68 0.92 -5.18
N PRO A 543 -2.53 1.31 -5.76
CA PRO A 543 -2.33 2.66 -6.25
C PRO A 543 -3.11 2.95 -7.55
N TYR A 544 -3.53 1.92 -8.30
CA TYR A 544 -4.44 2.06 -9.44
C TYR A 544 -5.86 2.32 -8.99
N LEU A 545 -6.30 1.61 -7.96
CA LEU A 545 -7.62 1.77 -7.37
C LEU A 545 -7.76 3.13 -6.69
N GLU A 546 -6.72 3.58 -5.96
CA GLU A 546 -6.70 4.92 -5.39
C GLU A 546 -6.77 6.01 -6.45
N ALA A 547 -6.03 5.87 -7.57
CA ALA A 547 -6.09 6.84 -8.65
C ALA A 547 -7.49 6.92 -9.26
N PHE A 548 -8.16 5.79 -9.43
CA PHE A 548 -9.56 5.73 -9.87
C PHE A 548 -10.50 6.42 -8.87
N VAL A 549 -10.43 6.06 -7.58
CA VAL A 549 -11.26 6.65 -6.53
C VAL A 549 -11.05 8.17 -6.47
N ARG A 550 -9.81 8.65 -6.54
CA ARG A 550 -9.49 10.09 -6.54
C ARG A 550 -10.13 10.84 -7.71
N GLY A 551 -10.28 10.18 -8.87
CA GLY A 551 -10.95 10.75 -10.04
C GLY A 551 -12.47 10.76 -9.97
N LEU A 552 -13.09 10.07 -9.01
CA LEU A 552 -14.54 10.13 -8.83
C LEU A 552 -14.95 11.52 -8.31
N PRO A 553 -16.07 12.08 -8.80
CA PRO A 553 -16.60 13.32 -8.25
C PRO A 553 -16.98 13.12 -6.78
N ARG A 554 -16.95 14.21 -6.01
CA ARG A 554 -17.23 14.20 -4.57
C ARG A 554 -18.31 15.22 -4.26
N GLY A 555 -19.32 14.81 -3.49
CA GLY A 555 -20.45 15.62 -3.06
C GLY A 555 -20.03 16.71 -2.08
N ARG A 556 -20.96 17.58 -1.72
CA ARG A 556 -20.76 18.74 -0.85
C ARG A 556 -20.91 18.36 0.62
N LEU A 557 -20.27 19.14 1.48
CA LEU A 557 -20.48 19.08 2.92
C LEU A 557 -21.09 20.40 3.38
N TYR A 558 -22.18 20.32 4.14
CA TYR A 558 -22.88 21.46 4.71
C TYR A 558 -22.90 21.44 6.23
N SER A 559 -22.94 22.61 6.84
CA SER A 559 -23.31 22.77 8.24
C SER A 559 -24.83 22.66 8.42
N ALA A 560 -25.30 22.53 9.66
CA ALA A 560 -26.72 22.44 9.98
C ALA A 560 -27.49 23.72 9.60
N ASP A 561 -26.82 24.86 9.62
CA ASP A 561 -27.29 26.18 9.21
C ASP A 561 -27.12 26.44 7.69
N GLY A 562 -26.67 25.44 6.92
CA GLY A 562 -26.65 25.48 5.45
C GLY A 562 -25.43 26.19 4.84
N GLU A 563 -24.41 26.50 5.64
CA GLU A 563 -23.12 26.97 5.14
C GLU A 563 -22.30 25.83 4.54
N LEU A 564 -21.39 26.19 3.64
CA LEU A 564 -20.55 25.23 2.93
C LEU A 564 -19.28 24.90 3.74
N LEU A 565 -19.11 23.63 4.09
CA LEU A 565 -17.94 23.11 4.80
C LEU A 565 -16.86 22.56 3.86
N ALA A 566 -17.27 21.92 2.75
CA ALA A 566 -16.36 21.45 1.72
C ALA A 566 -17.03 21.29 0.35
N VAL A 567 -16.31 21.65 -0.73
CA VAL A 567 -16.81 21.56 -2.11
C VAL A 567 -15.67 21.33 -3.12
N SER A 568 -15.92 20.59 -4.20
CA SER A 568 -14.96 20.39 -5.29
C SER A 568 -15.34 21.13 -6.58
N ASN A 569 -16.63 21.20 -6.90
CA ASN A 569 -17.14 21.82 -8.12
C ASN A 569 -18.32 22.75 -7.75
N PRO A 570 -18.04 23.98 -7.27
CA PRO A 570 -19.07 24.88 -6.79
C PRO A 570 -19.99 25.35 -7.93
N GLY A 571 -21.29 25.26 -7.71
CA GLY A 571 -22.32 25.83 -8.58
C GLY A 571 -22.67 27.28 -8.22
N PRO A 572 -23.61 27.92 -8.95
CA PRO A 572 -24.06 29.28 -8.68
C PRO A 572 -24.54 29.49 -7.23
N ASP A 573 -25.29 28.52 -6.70
CA ASP A 573 -25.81 28.56 -5.33
C ASP A 573 -24.70 28.45 -4.27
N ASP A 574 -23.66 27.66 -4.55
CA ASP A 574 -22.50 27.53 -3.66
C ASP A 574 -21.75 28.88 -3.57
N TYR A 575 -21.61 29.59 -4.69
CA TYR A 575 -21.03 30.95 -4.70
C TYR A 575 -21.93 31.96 -3.98
N ALA A 576 -23.26 31.87 -4.14
CA ALA A 576 -24.19 32.74 -3.44
C ALA A 576 -24.08 32.57 -1.91
N ARG A 577 -24.06 31.33 -1.42
CA ARG A 577 -23.88 31.01 0.01
C ARG A 577 -22.56 31.56 0.55
N ILE A 578 -21.47 31.42 -0.20
CA ILE A 578 -20.16 31.93 0.22
C ILE A 578 -20.13 33.47 0.27
N ARG A 579 -20.80 34.16 -0.65
CA ARG A 579 -20.90 35.64 -0.58
C ARG A 579 -21.61 36.12 0.68
N GLU A 580 -22.58 35.35 1.15
CA GLU A 580 -23.33 35.65 2.36
C GLU A 580 -22.53 35.30 3.63
N SER A 581 -21.94 34.11 3.70
CA SER A 581 -21.31 33.61 4.92
C SER A 581 -19.81 33.90 5.07
N ASN A 582 -19.08 34.06 3.96
CA ASN A 582 -17.63 34.28 3.94
C ASN A 582 -17.15 34.92 2.62
N PRO A 583 -17.50 36.20 2.35
CA PRO A 583 -17.23 36.86 1.07
C PRO A 583 -15.73 36.88 0.72
N ASP A 584 -14.85 37.00 1.71
CA ASP A 584 -13.39 37.00 1.52
C ASP A 584 -12.85 35.69 0.95
N PHE A 585 -13.58 34.58 1.10
CA PHE A 585 -13.18 33.28 0.57
C PHE A 585 -13.54 33.09 -0.91
N GLU A 586 -14.47 33.86 -1.47
CA GLU A 586 -14.97 33.66 -2.85
C GLU A 586 -13.83 33.67 -3.91
N PRO A 587 -12.89 34.64 -3.90
CA PRO A 587 -11.78 34.65 -4.88
C PRO A 587 -10.91 33.39 -4.76
N ARG A 588 -10.74 32.87 -3.54
CA ARG A 588 -9.98 31.65 -3.29
C ARG A 588 -10.74 30.41 -3.76
N LEU A 589 -12.04 30.34 -3.53
CA LEU A 589 -12.91 29.27 -4.03
C LEU A 589 -12.82 29.19 -5.57
N ARG A 590 -12.90 30.32 -6.27
CA ARG A 590 -12.73 30.37 -7.74
C ARG A 590 -11.37 29.82 -8.18
N ARG A 591 -10.28 30.19 -7.51
CA ARG A 591 -8.93 29.66 -7.79
C ARG A 591 -8.79 28.16 -7.55
N LEU A 592 -9.40 27.65 -6.47
CA LEU A 592 -9.35 26.22 -6.13
C LEU A 592 -10.20 25.38 -7.10
N ALA A 593 -11.41 25.86 -7.42
CA ALA A 593 -12.30 25.24 -8.40
C ALA A 593 -11.66 25.16 -9.79
N ALA A 594 -11.01 26.24 -10.25
CA ALA A 594 -10.28 26.26 -11.52
C ALA A 594 -9.14 25.22 -11.59
N ARG A 595 -8.63 24.77 -10.44
CA ARG A 595 -7.60 23.71 -10.33
C ARG A 595 -8.18 22.33 -10.04
N GLY A 596 -9.51 22.19 -9.94
CA GLY A 596 -10.19 20.94 -9.57
C GLY A 596 -9.86 20.49 -8.14
N LEU A 597 -9.48 21.41 -7.25
CA LEU A 597 -9.11 21.10 -5.88
C LEU A 597 -10.33 21.20 -4.95
N ARG A 598 -10.36 20.34 -3.93
CA ARG A 598 -11.34 20.44 -2.83
C ARG A 598 -11.07 21.70 -2.03
N ALA A 599 -12.09 22.54 -1.89
CA ALA A 599 -12.09 23.78 -1.12
C ALA A 599 -12.80 23.60 0.22
N TYR A 600 -12.28 24.26 1.24
CA TYR A 600 -12.71 24.18 2.64
C TYR A 600 -12.94 25.61 3.19
N PRO A 601 -14.16 26.16 3.09
CA PRO A 601 -14.42 27.57 3.41
C PRO A 601 -14.12 27.95 4.86
N LEU A 602 -14.35 27.06 5.83
CA LEU A 602 -14.01 27.32 7.24
C LEU A 602 -12.51 27.14 7.56
N GLY A 603 -11.70 26.67 6.62
CA GLY A 603 -10.24 26.60 6.76
C GLY A 603 -9.76 26.02 8.10
N GLU A 604 -8.95 26.79 8.83
CA GLU A 604 -8.40 26.43 10.14
C GLU A 604 -9.43 26.29 11.28
N LEU A 605 -10.67 26.72 11.05
CA LEU A 605 -11.72 26.68 12.07
C LEU A 605 -12.35 25.29 12.20
N ALA A 606 -12.25 24.47 11.15
CA ALA A 606 -12.86 23.15 11.11
C ALA A 606 -11.98 22.06 10.44
N ALA A 607 -10.70 22.31 10.21
CA ALA A 607 -9.85 21.40 9.43
C ALA A 607 -9.82 19.94 9.93
N GLN A 608 -9.70 19.72 11.23
CA GLN A 608 -9.70 18.37 11.82
C GLN A 608 -11.09 17.73 11.88
N LEU A 609 -12.13 18.56 11.98
CA LEU A 609 -13.53 18.15 11.98
C LEU A 609 -13.96 17.68 10.58
N VAL A 610 -13.77 18.54 9.58
CA VAL A 610 -14.12 18.27 8.19
C VAL A 610 -13.14 17.27 7.58
N GLY A 611 -11.84 17.44 7.79
CA GLY A 611 -10.78 16.68 7.12
C GLY A 611 -10.34 17.32 5.79
N TRP A 612 -9.32 16.74 5.16
CA TRP A 612 -8.75 17.21 3.88
C TRP A 612 -8.47 16.06 2.89
N THR A 613 -8.44 16.36 1.59
CA THR A 613 -8.23 15.34 0.54
C THR A 613 -6.77 15.05 0.19
N THR A 614 -5.83 15.91 0.59
CA THR A 614 -4.41 15.75 0.22
C THR A 614 -3.82 14.51 0.89
N GLY A 615 -3.54 13.49 0.07
CA GLY A 615 -3.29 12.12 0.52
C GLY A 615 -1.83 11.67 0.53
N GLY A 616 -1.53 10.72 1.43
CA GLY A 616 -0.23 10.14 1.73
C GLY A 616 -0.21 9.73 3.21
N GLN A 617 0.96 9.75 3.85
CA GLN A 617 1.07 9.55 5.30
C GLN A 617 0.44 10.67 6.17
N TYR A 618 -0.02 11.76 5.54
CA TYR A 618 -0.66 12.91 6.18
C TYR A 618 -2.15 13.01 5.88
N ALA A 619 -2.77 11.93 5.39
CA ALA A 619 -4.22 11.89 5.22
C ALA A 619 -4.91 12.06 6.60
N PRO A 620 -6.09 12.67 6.63
CA PRO A 620 -6.82 12.85 7.88
C PRO A 620 -7.29 11.51 8.45
N ARG A 621 -7.36 11.44 9.78
CA ARG A 621 -7.76 10.23 10.52
C ARG A 621 -9.26 9.96 10.40
N GLU A 622 -9.70 8.78 10.86
CA GLU A 622 -11.11 8.37 10.86
C GLU A 622 -12.01 9.33 11.65
N GLY A 623 -11.46 10.10 12.60
CA GLY A 623 -12.16 11.15 13.34
C GLY A 623 -12.60 12.38 12.52
N SER A 624 -12.39 12.40 11.19
CA SER A 624 -12.79 13.49 10.29
C SER A 624 -13.89 13.05 9.31
N ILE A 625 -14.76 13.99 8.94
CA ILE A 625 -15.94 13.72 8.10
C ILE A 625 -15.55 13.22 6.70
N GLU A 626 -14.58 13.87 6.04
CA GLU A 626 -14.12 13.51 4.68
C GLU A 626 -13.56 12.08 4.60
N THR A 627 -12.91 11.58 5.65
CA THR A 627 -12.42 10.20 5.71
C THR A 627 -13.53 9.23 6.05
N ALA A 628 -14.33 9.53 7.09
CA ALA A 628 -15.42 8.67 7.52
C ALA A 628 -16.46 8.45 6.41
N CYS A 629 -16.71 9.49 5.61
CA CYS A 629 -17.75 9.50 4.58
C CYS A 629 -17.23 9.41 3.14
N ASP A 630 -15.96 9.02 2.90
CA ASP A 630 -15.37 9.04 1.54
C ASP A 630 -16.22 8.28 0.51
N SER A 631 -16.72 7.10 0.89
CA SER A 631 -17.55 6.22 0.05
C SER A 631 -18.92 6.85 -0.23
N LEU A 632 -19.59 7.39 0.80
CA LEU A 632 -20.86 8.12 0.67
C LEU A 632 -20.72 9.37 -0.22
N LEU A 633 -19.73 10.21 0.07
CA LEU A 633 -19.46 11.45 -0.67
C LEU A 633 -19.14 11.20 -2.14
N ARG A 634 -18.58 10.02 -2.47
CA ARG A 634 -18.30 9.62 -3.85
C ARG A 634 -19.40 8.79 -4.48
N GLY A 635 -20.38 8.34 -3.70
CA GLY A 635 -21.55 7.63 -4.21
C GLY A 635 -21.37 6.14 -4.46
N TYR A 636 -20.51 5.47 -3.70
CA TYR A 636 -20.29 4.02 -3.81
C TYR A 636 -20.23 3.34 -2.45
N ARG A 637 -20.50 2.03 -2.41
CA ARG A 637 -20.17 1.18 -1.25
C ARG A 637 -18.81 0.51 -1.48
N ASP A 638 -18.02 0.34 -0.43
CA ASP A 638 -16.67 -0.24 -0.56
C ASP A 638 -16.67 -1.62 -1.24
N ALA A 639 -17.72 -2.42 -1.03
CA ALA A 639 -17.91 -3.71 -1.70
C ALA A 639 -18.15 -3.61 -3.21
N GLU A 640 -18.65 -2.48 -3.71
CA GLU A 640 -18.90 -2.22 -5.13
C GLU A 640 -17.64 -1.73 -5.86
N LEU A 641 -16.61 -1.34 -5.11
CA LEU A 641 -15.43 -0.69 -5.67
C LEU A 641 -14.71 -1.53 -6.74
N PRO A 642 -14.55 -2.86 -6.61
CA PRO A 642 -14.04 -3.69 -7.69
C PRO A 642 -14.91 -3.59 -8.94
N TYR A 643 -16.22 -3.75 -8.82
CA TYR A 643 -17.16 -3.67 -9.95
C TYR A 643 -17.08 -2.30 -10.66
N LEU A 644 -17.08 -1.20 -9.90
CA LEU A 644 -16.95 0.14 -10.45
C LEU A 644 -15.60 0.34 -11.15
N PHE A 645 -14.53 -0.16 -10.56
CA PHE A 645 -13.21 -0.11 -11.17
C PHE A 645 -13.18 -0.90 -12.49
N ARG A 646 -13.81 -2.08 -12.56
CA ARG A 646 -13.87 -2.90 -13.80
C ARG A 646 -14.69 -2.23 -14.89
N THR A 647 -15.81 -1.64 -14.50
CA THR A 647 -16.79 -1.05 -15.43
C THR A 647 -16.50 0.42 -15.76
N ARG A 648 -15.39 0.98 -15.26
CA ARG A 648 -14.96 2.37 -15.50
C ARG A 648 -14.93 2.79 -16.98
N LEU A 649 -14.67 1.84 -17.89
CA LEU A 649 -14.63 2.07 -19.35
C LEU A 649 -15.96 1.76 -20.05
N ASN A 650 -16.93 1.19 -19.34
CA ASN A 650 -18.23 0.85 -19.90
C ASN A 650 -19.16 2.08 -19.80
N PRO A 651 -19.56 2.70 -20.91
CA PRO A 651 -20.44 3.87 -20.89
C PRO A 651 -21.86 3.55 -20.38
N PHE A 652 -22.27 2.27 -20.43
CA PHE A 652 -23.59 1.81 -19.98
C PHE A 652 -23.62 1.35 -18.52
N ALA A 653 -22.46 1.27 -17.86
CA ALA A 653 -22.42 0.87 -16.46
C ALA A 653 -22.88 2.00 -15.53
N ARG A 654 -23.52 1.63 -14.41
CA ARG A 654 -23.89 2.58 -13.37
C ARG A 654 -22.63 3.29 -12.85
N LYS A 655 -22.58 4.60 -13.04
CA LYS A 655 -21.56 5.44 -12.41
C LYS A 655 -21.98 5.80 -10.98
N PRO A 656 -21.02 5.87 -10.04
CA PRO A 656 -21.32 6.29 -8.68
C PRO A 656 -21.82 7.73 -8.70
N ARG A 657 -22.86 8.03 -7.91
CA ARG A 657 -23.50 9.35 -7.84
C ARG A 657 -23.13 9.97 -6.50
N PRO A 658 -22.31 11.02 -6.48
CA PRO A 658 -21.92 11.68 -5.24
C PRO A 658 -23.14 12.08 -4.42
N ALA A 659 -23.07 11.83 -3.11
CA ALA A 659 -24.09 12.31 -2.17
C ALA A 659 -23.58 13.58 -1.48
N ASP A 660 -24.45 14.57 -1.35
CA ASP A 660 -24.22 15.73 -0.52
C ASP A 660 -24.61 15.38 0.92
N LEU A 661 -23.78 15.78 1.88
CA LEU A 661 -24.01 15.49 3.30
C LEU A 661 -24.15 16.79 4.08
N GLU A 662 -25.08 16.78 5.02
CA GLU A 662 -25.28 17.85 5.98
C GLU A 662 -24.81 17.37 7.35
N THR A 663 -24.10 18.21 8.08
CA THR A 663 -23.66 17.89 9.44
C THR A 663 -24.64 18.44 10.46
N THR A 664 -24.55 18.01 11.72
CA THR A 664 -25.30 18.66 12.81
C THR A 664 -24.59 19.90 13.35
N ILE A 665 -23.38 20.18 12.84
CA ILE A 665 -22.50 21.25 13.30
C ILE A 665 -23.11 22.59 12.89
N ASP A 666 -23.24 23.48 13.84
CA ASP A 666 -23.60 24.87 13.60
C ASP A 666 -22.32 25.67 13.30
N ALA A 667 -22.26 26.30 12.13
CA ALA A 667 -21.03 26.96 11.69
C ALA A 667 -20.68 28.16 12.59
N ALA A 668 -21.66 28.91 13.09
CA ALA A 668 -21.43 30.04 13.99
C ALA A 668 -20.89 29.56 15.35
N LEU A 669 -21.50 28.55 15.97
CA LEU A 669 -21.01 27.96 17.22
C LEU A 669 -19.63 27.33 17.05
N GLN A 670 -19.35 26.68 15.91
CA GLN A 670 -18.04 26.13 15.61
C GLN A 670 -16.95 27.22 15.54
N ARG A 671 -17.22 28.34 14.87
CA ARG A 671 -16.29 29.49 14.80
C ARG A 671 -16.02 30.04 16.20
N GLN A 672 -17.07 30.26 16.99
CA GLN A 672 -16.96 30.80 18.34
C GLN A 672 -16.21 29.84 19.26
N ALA A 673 -16.53 28.55 19.23
CA ALA A 673 -15.84 27.51 20.01
C ALA A 673 -14.35 27.48 19.68
N ARG A 674 -13.99 27.58 18.40
CA ARG A 674 -12.60 27.64 17.96
C ARG A 674 -11.86 28.88 18.47
N GLN A 675 -12.50 30.05 18.37
CA GLN A 675 -11.92 31.33 18.79
C GLN A 675 -11.70 31.36 20.31
N LEU A 676 -12.72 30.99 21.08
CA LEU A 676 -12.66 30.92 22.54
C LEU A 676 -11.59 29.91 23.00
N LEU A 677 -11.53 28.73 22.38
CA LEU A 677 -10.51 27.74 22.70
C LEU A 677 -9.09 28.24 22.40
N ARG A 678 -8.90 28.95 21.27
CA ARG A 678 -7.61 29.56 20.93
C ARG A 678 -7.21 30.61 21.96
N GLN A 679 -8.12 31.51 22.32
CA GLN A 679 -7.88 32.55 23.30
C GLN A 679 -7.59 31.98 24.69
N ALA A 680 -8.36 30.97 25.12
CA ALA A 680 -8.13 30.26 26.38
C ALA A 680 -6.74 29.62 26.41
N ALA A 681 -6.33 28.92 25.34
CA ALA A 681 -4.99 28.35 25.25
C ALA A 681 -3.90 29.43 25.30
N LEU A 682 -4.04 30.54 24.57
CA LEU A 682 -3.04 31.62 24.56
C LEU A 682 -2.89 32.27 25.94
N THR A 683 -4.01 32.68 26.54
CA THR A 683 -4.03 33.37 27.84
C THR A 683 -3.56 32.48 28.99
N SER A 684 -3.79 31.16 28.91
CA SER A 684 -3.32 30.21 29.90
C SER A 684 -1.91 29.67 29.63
N SER A 685 -1.19 30.17 28.62
CA SER A 685 0.07 29.58 28.12
C SER A 685 -0.04 28.09 27.76
N GLY A 686 -1.25 27.65 27.39
CA GLY A 686 -1.56 26.31 26.92
C GLY A 686 -1.09 26.06 25.49
N THR A 687 -0.91 24.79 25.16
CA THR A 687 -0.37 24.34 23.87
C THR A 687 -1.45 23.97 22.84
N GLY A 688 -2.71 23.88 23.26
CA GLY A 688 -3.82 23.40 22.45
C GLY A 688 -5.04 23.02 23.29
N GLY A 689 -5.97 22.28 22.70
CA GLY A 689 -7.12 21.73 23.40
C GLY A 689 -8.25 21.28 22.49
N ALA A 690 -9.41 21.04 23.09
CA ALA A 690 -10.62 20.61 22.41
C ALA A 690 -11.88 21.19 23.07
N VAL A 691 -12.93 21.38 22.28
CA VAL A 691 -14.30 21.66 22.73
C VAL A 691 -15.24 20.70 22.02
N VAL A 692 -16.13 20.06 22.78
CA VAL A 692 -17.30 19.34 22.26
C VAL A 692 -18.54 19.95 22.91
N LEU A 693 -19.49 20.41 22.10
CA LEU A 693 -20.81 20.86 22.53
C LEU A 693 -21.86 20.03 21.81
N LEU A 694 -22.76 19.40 22.56
CA LEU A 694 -23.82 18.55 22.02
C LEU A 694 -25.17 18.81 22.70
N GLU A 695 -26.25 18.51 22.01
CA GLU A 695 -27.61 18.46 22.54
C GLU A 695 -27.87 17.05 23.08
N ALA A 696 -28.09 16.91 24.38
CA ALA A 696 -28.24 15.62 25.05
C ALA A 696 -29.59 14.96 24.74
N ASP A 697 -30.63 15.74 24.45
CA ASP A 697 -31.97 15.20 24.13
C ASP A 697 -31.99 14.51 22.76
N THR A 698 -31.30 15.10 21.77
CA THR A 698 -31.32 14.60 20.38
C THR A 698 -30.06 13.86 19.99
N GLY A 699 -28.93 14.15 20.64
CA GLY A 699 -27.60 13.63 20.29
C GLY A 699 -26.87 14.47 19.24
N ARG A 700 -27.41 15.61 18.81
CA ARG A 700 -26.73 16.45 17.80
C ARG A 700 -25.45 17.06 18.38
N VAL A 701 -24.30 16.82 17.73
CA VAL A 701 -23.08 17.58 18.04
C VAL A 701 -23.13 18.93 17.34
N LEU A 702 -23.19 20.01 18.11
CA LEU A 702 -23.34 21.37 17.59
C LEU A 702 -21.99 22.00 17.25
N ALA A 703 -20.95 21.70 18.03
CA ALA A 703 -19.59 22.16 17.77
C ALA A 703 -18.55 21.14 18.26
N ALA A 704 -17.47 21.02 17.49
CA ALA A 704 -16.34 20.13 17.76
C ALA A 704 -15.03 20.83 17.35
N ALA A 705 -14.53 21.70 18.22
CA ALA A 705 -13.36 22.53 17.94
C ALA A 705 -12.07 21.89 18.45
N THR A 706 -10.99 22.03 17.68
CA THR A 706 -9.63 21.57 18.04
C THR A 706 -8.65 22.72 17.92
N SER A 707 -7.67 22.78 18.84
CA SER A 707 -6.54 23.72 18.79
C SER A 707 -5.22 23.01 19.13
N PRO A 708 -4.08 23.37 18.51
CA PRO A 708 -3.95 24.24 17.34
C PRO A 708 -4.53 23.57 16.07
N SER A 709 -4.65 24.34 14.99
CA SER A 709 -5.14 23.86 13.70
C SER A 709 -4.37 24.50 12.54
N PHE A 710 -4.71 24.15 11.30
CA PHE A 710 -4.10 24.67 10.08
C PHE A 710 -5.15 24.79 8.97
N ASP A 711 -4.85 25.57 7.93
CA ASP A 711 -5.70 25.71 6.76
C ASP A 711 -5.42 24.61 5.71
N PRO A 712 -6.40 23.76 5.35
CA PRO A 712 -6.21 22.68 4.39
C PRO A 712 -6.15 23.11 2.92
N ASN A 713 -6.57 24.34 2.58
CA ASN A 713 -6.73 24.80 1.19
C ASN A 713 -5.41 24.98 0.41
N GLU A 714 -4.27 25.05 1.08
CA GLU A 714 -2.96 25.26 0.44
C GLU A 714 -1.91 24.21 0.85
N LEU A 715 -2.37 23.02 1.23
CA LEU A 715 -1.48 21.94 1.63
C LEU A 715 -0.90 21.20 0.43
N SER A 716 0.41 21.33 0.23
CA SER A 716 1.21 20.34 -0.47
C SER A 716 1.84 19.35 0.52
N VAL A 717 2.18 18.14 0.06
CA VAL A 717 2.87 17.13 0.90
C VAL A 717 4.17 17.69 1.50
N SER A 718 4.91 18.49 0.73
CA SER A 718 6.15 19.15 1.16
C SER A 718 5.90 20.26 2.18
N ARG A 719 4.85 21.07 2.02
CA ARG A 719 4.45 22.09 3.01
C ARG A 719 4.00 21.44 4.32
N MET A 720 3.20 20.38 4.24
CA MET A 720 2.76 19.61 5.41
C MET A 720 3.93 18.96 6.14
N ARG A 721 4.89 18.36 5.43
CA ARG A 721 6.11 17.79 6.05
C ARG A 721 6.89 18.84 6.84
N ARG A 722 7.07 20.04 6.28
CA ARG A 722 7.75 21.15 6.95
C ARG A 722 6.97 21.59 8.20
N TYR A 723 5.68 21.83 8.03
CA TYR A 723 4.80 22.27 9.11
C TYR A 723 4.74 21.27 10.27
N LEU A 724 4.62 19.97 9.98
CA LEU A 724 4.65 18.92 11.00
C LEU A 724 6.01 18.77 11.68
N LYS A 725 7.11 19.04 10.96
CA LYS A 725 8.45 19.07 11.58
C LYS A 725 8.54 20.20 12.62
N GLU A 726 7.90 21.33 12.36
CA GLU A 726 7.81 22.47 13.28
C GLU A 726 6.83 22.22 14.44
N HIS A 727 5.77 21.43 14.21
CA HIS A 727 4.66 21.22 15.16
C HIS A 727 4.60 19.79 15.76
N ARG A 728 5.71 19.03 15.75
CA ARG A 728 5.75 17.59 16.11
C ARG A 728 5.09 17.23 17.45
N ARG A 729 5.01 18.17 18.39
CA ARG A 729 4.54 17.95 19.76
C ARG A 729 3.08 18.32 20.02
N THR A 730 2.40 18.88 19.03
CA THR A 730 1.05 19.47 19.22
C THR A 730 -0.10 18.54 18.86
N GLY A 731 0.20 17.41 18.18
CA GLY A 731 -0.82 16.48 17.70
C GLY A 731 -1.73 17.06 16.62
N ILE A 732 -1.27 18.04 15.84
CA ILE A 732 -2.10 18.92 15.01
C ILE A 732 -2.98 18.24 13.94
N LEU A 733 -2.67 17.01 13.54
CA LEU A 733 -3.50 16.24 12.59
C LEU A 733 -4.69 15.54 13.29
N THR A 734 -4.67 15.46 14.61
CA THR A 734 -5.66 14.71 15.40
C THR A 734 -6.87 15.57 15.65
N ASN A 735 -8.06 15.03 15.41
CA ASN A 735 -9.29 15.66 15.88
C ASN A 735 -9.44 15.40 17.38
N LYS A 736 -8.96 16.33 18.20
CA LYS A 736 -8.94 16.17 19.66
C LYS A 736 -10.34 16.13 20.28
N ALA A 737 -11.35 16.62 19.56
CA ALA A 737 -12.73 16.67 20.02
C ALA A 737 -13.47 15.34 19.78
N LEU A 738 -13.37 14.77 18.57
CA LEU A 738 -14.19 13.61 18.15
C LEU A 738 -13.40 12.31 17.94
N ASP A 739 -12.07 12.34 17.87
CA ASP A 739 -11.28 11.11 17.66
C ASP A 739 -11.27 10.26 18.94
N ARG A 740 -11.62 8.97 18.83
CA ARG A 740 -11.65 8.03 19.97
C ARG A 740 -10.26 7.79 20.56
N GLU A 741 -9.21 8.00 19.77
CA GLU A 741 -7.83 7.85 20.20
C GLU A 741 -7.29 9.10 20.93
N ALA A 742 -8.00 10.25 20.86
CA ALA A 742 -7.60 11.48 21.52
C ALA A 742 -7.96 11.46 23.01
N ARG A 743 -7.18 10.67 23.77
CA ARG A 743 -7.44 10.39 25.18
C ARG A 743 -6.46 11.12 26.10
N TYR A 744 -7.01 11.65 27.18
CA TYR A 744 -6.30 12.51 28.12
C TYR A 744 -6.67 12.13 29.56
N PRO A 745 -5.78 12.35 30.54
CA PRO A 745 -6.14 12.25 31.94
C PRO A 745 -7.28 13.25 32.29
N PRO A 746 -8.43 12.79 32.81
CA PRO A 746 -9.57 13.66 33.13
C PRO A 746 -9.34 14.57 34.35
N GLY A 747 -8.45 14.16 35.26
CA GLY A 747 -8.30 14.81 36.56
C GLY A 747 -9.63 14.85 37.31
N SER A 748 -9.88 15.94 38.06
CA SER A 748 -11.05 16.04 38.93
C SER A 748 -12.42 15.97 38.24
N THR A 749 -12.51 16.03 36.90
CA THR A 749 -13.77 15.76 36.21
C THR A 749 -14.21 14.31 36.36
N PHE A 750 -13.28 13.38 36.54
CA PHE A 750 -13.55 11.95 36.76
C PHE A 750 -14.29 11.64 38.07
N LYS A 751 -14.27 12.57 39.03
CA LYS A 751 -14.93 12.40 40.33
C LYS A 751 -16.44 12.18 40.20
N ILE A 752 -17.06 12.63 39.11
CA ILE A 752 -18.47 12.33 38.82
C ILE A 752 -18.69 10.82 38.59
N LEU A 753 -17.75 10.13 37.95
CA LEU A 753 -17.78 8.68 37.72
C LEU A 753 -17.43 7.91 38.99
N THR A 754 -16.43 8.38 39.75
CA THR A 754 -16.10 7.80 41.06
C THR A 754 -17.29 7.91 42.02
N LEU A 755 -17.99 9.04 42.03
CA LEU A 755 -19.20 9.22 42.82
C LEU A 755 -20.31 8.28 42.33
N ALA A 756 -20.58 8.24 41.03
CA ALA A 756 -21.58 7.35 40.45
C ALA A 756 -21.32 5.87 40.81
N ALA A 757 -20.05 5.45 40.84
CA ALA A 757 -19.66 4.10 41.25
C ALA A 757 -19.90 3.83 42.74
N ALA A 758 -19.78 4.83 43.61
CA ALA A 758 -19.92 4.67 45.06
C ALA A 758 -21.38 4.75 45.53
N LEU A 759 -22.23 5.54 44.85
CA LEU A 759 -23.62 5.81 45.24
C LEU A 759 -24.52 4.57 45.46
N PRO A 760 -24.40 3.44 44.72
CA PRO A 760 -25.20 2.25 44.98
C PRO A 760 -25.04 1.66 46.39
N ALA A 761 -23.85 1.84 46.99
CA ALA A 761 -23.56 1.40 48.35
C ALA A 761 -22.40 2.24 48.89
N LEU A 762 -22.75 3.38 49.48
CA LEU A 762 -21.80 4.33 50.04
C LEU A 762 -21.10 3.72 51.26
N PRO A 763 -19.76 3.87 51.36
CA PRO A 763 -19.03 3.36 52.50
C PRO A 763 -19.24 4.23 53.73
N GLU A 764 -19.26 3.61 54.91
CA GLU A 764 -19.25 4.29 56.19
C GLU A 764 -17.85 4.82 56.55
N GLY A 765 -17.79 5.77 57.48
CA GLY A 765 -16.55 6.32 58.01
C GLY A 765 -16.27 7.77 57.62
N THR A 766 -15.22 8.31 58.22
CA THR A 766 -14.85 9.73 58.11
C THR A 766 -13.44 9.89 57.54
N VAL A 767 -13.28 10.86 56.65
CA VAL A 767 -12.02 11.23 56.03
C VAL A 767 -11.61 12.63 56.47
N THR A 768 -10.43 12.75 57.09
CA THR A 768 -9.86 14.05 57.45
C THR A 768 -8.92 14.54 56.35
N CYS A 769 -9.22 15.72 55.81
CA CYS A 769 -8.42 16.41 54.82
C CYS A 769 -7.76 17.67 55.40
N ALA A 770 -6.48 17.57 55.77
CA ALA A 770 -5.65 18.69 56.24
C ALA A 770 -4.87 19.36 55.09
N GLY A 771 -5.45 19.41 53.89
CA GLY A 771 -4.73 19.73 52.64
C GLY A 771 -4.03 18.52 52.01
N HIS A 772 -3.92 17.44 52.77
CA HIS A 772 -3.43 16.13 52.35
C HIS A 772 -4.10 15.03 53.21
N ASN A 773 -3.93 13.77 52.83
CA ASN A 773 -4.46 12.66 53.63
C ASN A 773 -3.66 12.49 54.94
N THR A 774 -4.32 12.59 56.09
CA THR A 774 -3.66 12.46 57.40
C THR A 774 -3.35 11.00 57.78
N SER A 775 -4.12 10.05 57.24
CA SER A 775 -3.97 8.61 57.48
C SER A 775 -3.70 7.85 56.18
N PRO A 776 -3.07 6.65 56.25
CA PRO A 776 -2.90 5.80 55.07
C PRO A 776 -4.25 5.37 54.47
N ILE A 777 -4.36 5.38 53.14
CA ILE A 777 -5.52 4.86 52.41
C ILE A 777 -5.25 3.40 52.08
N ARG A 778 -6.11 2.48 52.52
CA ARG A 778 -5.93 1.03 52.37
C ARG A 778 -7.08 0.44 51.56
N TRP A 779 -6.80 -0.57 50.74
CA TRP A 779 -7.81 -1.35 50.00
C TRP A 779 -7.31 -2.78 49.77
N GLU A 780 -8.24 -3.67 49.39
CA GLU A 780 -7.93 -5.05 49.05
C GLU A 780 -8.51 -5.38 47.68
N TYR A 781 -7.77 -6.17 46.89
CA TYR A 781 -8.26 -6.71 45.63
C TYR A 781 -7.69 -8.12 45.42
N ARG A 782 -8.58 -9.10 45.21
CA ARG A 782 -8.23 -10.52 45.01
C ARG A 782 -7.27 -11.08 46.07
N GLY A 783 -7.54 -10.80 47.35
CA GLY A 783 -6.71 -11.26 48.48
C GLY A 783 -5.38 -10.54 48.65
N ARG A 784 -5.06 -9.55 47.79
CA ARG A 784 -3.88 -8.69 47.95
C ARG A 784 -4.27 -7.37 48.61
N ARG A 785 -3.56 -7.00 49.68
CA ARG A 785 -3.74 -5.73 50.38
C ARG A 785 -2.81 -4.68 49.80
N TYR A 786 -3.35 -3.50 49.61
CA TYR A 786 -2.67 -2.33 49.07
C TYR A 786 -2.77 -1.16 50.04
N GLN A 787 -1.79 -0.26 49.97
CA GLN A 787 -1.84 0.97 50.74
C GLN A 787 -1.17 2.16 50.03
N ARG A 788 -1.68 3.35 50.32
CA ARG A 788 -1.02 4.63 50.09
C ARG A 788 -0.70 5.31 51.42
N PRO A 789 0.56 5.71 51.66
CA PRO A 789 0.94 6.38 52.90
C PRO A 789 0.18 7.69 53.15
N ALA A 790 0.17 8.13 54.42
CA ALA A 790 -0.21 9.48 54.78
C ALA A 790 0.62 10.52 54.00
N ARG A 791 0.05 11.72 53.80
CA ARG A 791 0.65 12.86 53.08
C ARG A 791 0.95 12.63 51.59
N ARG A 792 0.55 11.49 51.01
CA ARG A 792 0.83 11.16 49.61
C ARG A 792 -0.16 11.79 48.64
N ILE A 793 -1.42 11.92 49.04
CA ILE A 793 -2.49 12.51 48.24
C ILE A 793 -2.77 13.91 48.79
N SER A 794 -2.60 14.92 47.95
CA SER A 794 -2.79 16.34 48.32
C SER A 794 -3.95 16.97 47.57
N CYS A 795 -4.62 17.91 48.24
CA CYS A 795 -5.60 18.79 47.63
C CYS A 795 -4.93 19.99 46.96
N TYR A 796 -5.62 20.57 45.98
CA TYR A 796 -5.12 21.74 45.25
C TYR A 796 -4.85 22.90 46.21
N GLY A 797 -3.71 23.59 46.02
CA GLY A 797 -3.31 24.72 46.84
C GLY A 797 -3.05 24.38 48.32
N GLY A 798 -3.04 23.11 48.71
CA GLY A 798 -2.93 22.71 50.12
C GLY A 798 -4.19 22.99 50.95
N ALA A 799 -5.34 23.24 50.30
CA ALA A 799 -6.60 23.58 50.98
C ALA A 799 -7.10 22.44 51.88
N ALA A 800 -7.28 22.74 53.17
CA ALA A 800 -7.90 21.82 54.12
C ALA A 800 -9.43 21.85 54.00
N HIS A 801 -10.04 20.68 53.89
CA HIS A 801 -11.50 20.54 53.77
C HIS A 801 -12.15 19.97 55.03
N GLY A 802 -11.37 19.75 56.09
CA GLY A 802 -11.88 19.26 57.37
C GLY A 802 -12.17 17.76 57.36
N SER A 803 -13.00 17.33 58.31
CA SER A 803 -13.48 15.95 58.41
C SER A 803 -14.80 15.79 57.65
N LEU A 804 -14.83 14.84 56.72
CA LEU A 804 -15.95 14.59 55.82
C LEU A 804 -16.41 13.14 55.95
N SER A 805 -17.70 12.92 56.17
CA SER A 805 -18.33 11.59 56.15
C SER A 805 -18.42 11.06 54.72
N LEU A 806 -17.91 9.84 54.48
CA LEU A 806 -18.01 9.18 53.18
C LEU A 806 -19.47 8.89 52.77
N GLY A 807 -20.36 8.71 53.74
CA GLY A 807 -21.77 8.39 53.52
C GLY A 807 -22.68 9.58 53.26
N SER A 808 -22.30 10.79 53.70
CA SER A 808 -23.19 11.97 53.65
C SER A 808 -22.57 13.23 53.04
N ASP A 809 -21.25 13.44 53.13
CA ASP A 809 -20.60 14.69 52.70
C ASP A 809 -20.07 14.68 51.27
N TYR A 810 -20.43 13.68 50.46
CA TYR A 810 -19.96 13.56 49.07
C TYR A 810 -20.32 14.78 48.20
N GLY A 811 -21.43 15.47 48.48
CA GLY A 811 -21.83 16.70 47.80
C GLY A 811 -20.89 17.87 48.09
N GLN A 812 -20.56 18.10 49.37
CA GLN A 812 -19.57 19.11 49.77
C GLN A 812 -18.18 18.77 49.22
N ALA A 813 -17.80 17.49 49.26
CA ALA A 813 -16.54 17.01 48.73
C ALA A 813 -16.41 17.21 47.21
N LEU A 814 -17.49 17.01 46.45
CA LEU A 814 -17.51 17.25 45.00
C LEU A 814 -17.44 18.75 44.69
N THR A 815 -18.21 19.57 45.42
CA THR A 815 -18.26 21.05 45.31
C THR A 815 -16.87 21.68 45.46
N ARG A 816 -16.16 21.32 46.54
CA ARG A 816 -14.80 21.77 46.85
C ARG A 816 -13.71 20.95 46.14
N SER A 817 -14.10 19.92 45.39
CA SER A 817 -13.20 19.02 44.65
C SER A 817 -12.10 18.39 45.52
N CYS A 818 -12.44 17.83 46.68
CA CYS A 818 -11.47 17.25 47.62
C CYS A 818 -10.80 15.97 47.07
N ASN A 819 -9.50 16.00 46.75
CA ASN A 819 -8.78 14.82 46.23
C ASN A 819 -8.71 13.68 47.25
N VAL A 820 -8.48 14.02 48.53
CA VAL A 820 -8.36 13.03 49.62
C VAL A 820 -9.66 12.24 49.76
N PHE A 821 -10.81 12.91 49.75
CA PHE A 821 -12.11 12.26 49.82
C PHE A 821 -12.32 11.26 48.68
N PHE A 822 -12.11 11.68 47.43
CA PHE A 822 -12.35 10.81 46.27
C PHE A 822 -11.31 9.69 46.11
N ALA A 823 -10.08 9.90 46.60
CA ALA A 823 -9.08 8.85 46.68
C ALA A 823 -9.51 7.75 47.66
N THR A 824 -10.01 8.14 48.83
CA THR A 824 -10.52 7.19 49.83
C THR A 824 -11.83 6.55 49.38
N LEU A 825 -12.73 7.31 48.76
CA LEU A 825 -13.99 6.81 48.22
C LEU A 825 -13.75 5.72 47.16
N ALA A 826 -12.82 5.94 46.24
CA ALA A 826 -12.45 4.93 45.24
C ALA A 826 -11.84 3.66 45.87
N ALA A 827 -10.96 3.83 46.86
CA ALA A 827 -10.37 2.72 47.60
C ALA A 827 -11.42 1.87 48.31
N ALA A 828 -12.43 2.51 48.91
CA ALA A 828 -13.55 1.83 49.57
C ALA A 828 -14.57 1.24 48.57
N THR A 829 -14.75 1.86 47.40
CA THR A 829 -15.65 1.38 46.34
C THR A 829 -15.13 0.11 45.66
N GLY A 830 -13.80 -0.01 45.53
CA GLY A 830 -13.14 -1.18 44.96
C GLY A 830 -13.02 -1.16 43.43
N VAL A 831 -12.14 -2.02 42.92
CA VAL A 831 -11.76 -2.11 41.49
C VAL A 831 -12.94 -2.50 40.61
N ASP A 832 -13.68 -3.53 41.00
CA ASP A 832 -14.71 -4.13 40.15
C ASP A 832 -15.88 -3.17 39.91
N ARG A 833 -16.38 -2.53 40.97
CA ARG A 833 -17.51 -1.59 40.86
C ARG A 833 -17.11 -0.32 40.10
N LEU A 834 -15.92 0.22 40.33
CA LEU A 834 -15.42 1.35 39.56
C LEU A 834 -15.31 0.98 38.08
N ARG A 835 -14.64 -0.13 37.75
CA ARG A 835 -14.47 -0.60 36.36
C ARG A 835 -15.81 -0.88 35.67
N GLU A 836 -16.76 -1.47 36.38
CA GLU A 836 -18.11 -1.74 35.87
C GLU A 836 -18.85 -0.43 35.54
N THR A 837 -18.75 0.57 36.40
CA THR A 837 -19.30 1.91 36.13
C THR A 837 -18.68 2.54 34.89
N LEU A 838 -17.37 2.40 34.69
CA LEU A 838 -16.69 2.89 33.48
C LEU A 838 -17.14 2.15 32.21
N ARG A 839 -17.46 0.86 32.34
CA ARG A 839 -18.01 0.04 31.26
C ARG A 839 -19.43 0.49 30.90
N GLN A 840 -20.27 0.74 31.89
CA GLN A 840 -21.64 1.26 31.71
C GLN A 840 -21.65 2.68 31.12
N ALA A 841 -20.67 3.50 31.49
CA ALA A 841 -20.41 4.80 30.86
C ALA A 841 -19.85 4.70 29.42
N GLU A 842 -19.57 3.48 28.93
CA GLU A 842 -19.05 3.21 27.59
C GLU A 842 -17.71 3.88 27.28
N LEU A 843 -16.83 4.00 28.27
CA LEU A 843 -15.49 4.53 28.04
C LEU A 843 -14.67 3.54 27.20
N GLY A 844 -14.19 4.01 26.03
CA GLY A 844 -13.53 3.19 25.01
C GLY A 844 -12.21 2.53 25.44
N GLN A 845 -11.59 2.94 26.54
CA GLN A 845 -10.40 2.30 27.10
C GLN A 845 -10.52 2.15 28.62
N LEU A 846 -10.79 0.92 29.05
CA LEU A 846 -10.80 0.56 30.46
C LEU A 846 -9.38 0.16 30.92
N PRO A 847 -8.86 0.71 32.04
CA PRO A 847 -7.57 0.27 32.58
C PRO A 847 -7.64 -1.22 32.91
N ALA A 848 -6.57 -2.00 32.69
CA ALA A 848 -6.53 -3.41 33.10
C ALA A 848 -6.81 -3.57 34.61
N PRO A 849 -7.48 -4.65 35.09
CA PRO A 849 -7.96 -4.72 36.47
C PRO A 849 -6.82 -4.58 37.49
N ASP A 850 -5.72 -5.29 37.27
CA ASP A 850 -4.55 -5.26 38.16
C ASP A 850 -3.87 -3.89 38.14
N ARG A 851 -3.79 -3.26 36.96
CA ARG A 851 -3.23 -1.91 36.84
C ARG A 851 -4.12 -0.86 37.52
N LEU A 852 -5.44 -1.03 37.47
CA LEU A 852 -6.37 -0.19 38.22
C LEU A 852 -6.21 -0.42 39.73
N ALA A 853 -6.08 -1.68 40.16
CA ALA A 853 -5.84 -2.04 41.55
C ALA A 853 -4.59 -1.37 42.11
N ASP A 854 -3.49 -1.33 41.35
CA ASP A 854 -2.23 -0.72 41.77
C ASP A 854 -2.35 0.78 42.07
N PHE A 855 -3.28 1.49 41.42
CA PHE A 855 -3.42 2.95 41.45
C PHE A 855 -4.86 3.41 41.76
N LEU A 856 -5.62 2.60 42.50
CA LEU A 856 -7.05 2.84 42.73
C LEU A 856 -7.35 4.21 43.37
N PRO A 857 -6.61 4.68 44.40
CA PRO A 857 -6.81 6.01 44.96
C PRO A 857 -6.52 7.12 43.94
N GLU A 858 -5.45 7.00 43.13
CA GLU A 858 -5.13 7.99 42.09
C GLU A 858 -6.14 7.99 40.94
N ALA A 859 -6.67 6.82 40.57
CA ALA A 859 -7.74 6.70 39.60
C ALA A 859 -9.02 7.40 40.09
N GLY A 860 -9.31 7.33 41.39
CA GLY A 860 -10.49 7.94 42.02
C GLY A 860 -10.66 9.45 41.79
N PHE A 861 -9.56 10.17 41.56
CA PHE A 861 -9.58 11.59 41.18
C PHE A 861 -9.00 11.87 39.79
N GLY A 862 -8.96 10.84 38.93
CA GLY A 862 -8.75 10.97 37.50
C GLY A 862 -7.30 10.98 37.02
N GLN A 863 -6.38 10.30 37.71
CA GLN A 863 -4.95 10.31 37.39
C GLN A 863 -4.38 8.90 37.10
N VAL A 864 -3.15 8.89 36.56
CA VAL A 864 -2.25 7.74 36.34
C VAL A 864 -2.72 6.70 35.32
N VAL A 865 -3.84 6.01 35.60
CA VAL A 865 -4.27 4.83 34.84
C VAL A 865 -5.55 5.06 34.04
N VAL A 866 -6.28 6.13 34.34
CA VAL A 866 -7.52 6.49 33.63
C VAL A 866 -7.26 7.56 32.58
N SER A 867 -7.87 7.39 31.42
CA SER A 867 -7.89 8.35 30.32
C SER A 867 -9.30 8.41 29.75
N VAL A 868 -9.68 9.54 29.18
CA VAL A 868 -10.98 9.78 28.54
C VAL A 868 -10.80 10.70 27.34
N SER A 869 -11.71 10.64 26.38
CA SER A 869 -11.86 11.64 25.32
C SER A 869 -12.82 12.75 25.75
N PRO A 870 -12.72 13.96 25.17
CA PRO A 870 -13.69 15.03 25.39
C PRO A 870 -15.13 14.63 25.05
N LEU A 871 -15.33 13.89 23.95
CA LEU A 871 -16.66 13.41 23.54
C LEU A 871 -17.29 12.49 24.60
N GLU A 872 -16.54 11.52 25.14
CA GLU A 872 -17.03 10.63 26.20
C GLU A 872 -17.46 11.41 27.44
N MET A 873 -16.69 12.41 27.85
CA MET A 873 -17.04 13.23 29.01
C MET A 873 -18.25 14.13 28.76
N ALA A 874 -18.42 14.65 27.54
CA ALA A 874 -19.62 15.39 27.15
C ALA A 874 -20.86 14.48 27.16
N MET A 875 -20.75 13.23 26.70
CA MET A 875 -21.84 12.24 26.77
C MET A 875 -22.27 11.97 28.21
N VAL A 876 -21.30 11.70 29.11
CA VAL A 876 -21.56 11.46 30.54
C VAL A 876 -22.25 12.69 31.17
N ALA A 877 -21.78 13.90 30.87
CA ALA A 877 -22.40 15.13 31.36
C ALA A 877 -23.83 15.31 30.84
N GLY A 878 -24.08 14.96 29.58
CA GLY A 878 -25.42 15.00 28.98
C GLY A 878 -26.38 14.05 29.69
N ALA A 879 -25.99 12.80 29.89
CA ALA A 879 -26.79 11.83 30.64
C ALA A 879 -27.12 12.30 32.07
N ILE A 880 -26.17 12.92 32.75
CA ILE A 880 -26.40 13.51 34.08
C ILE A 880 -27.33 14.72 34.00
N GLY A 881 -27.18 15.57 32.98
CA GLY A 881 -28.03 16.75 32.78
C GLY A 881 -29.49 16.41 32.51
N MET A 882 -29.73 15.27 31.84
CA MET A 882 -31.08 14.72 31.55
C MET A 882 -31.81 14.18 32.78
N ALA A 883 -31.10 13.90 33.88
CA ALA A 883 -31.68 13.39 35.13
C ALA A 883 -32.36 14.48 35.96
N VAL A 884 -33.42 15.08 35.41
CA VAL A 884 -34.16 16.18 36.04
C VAL A 884 -35.16 15.62 37.06
N PRO A 885 -35.24 16.20 38.27
CA PRO A 885 -36.27 15.84 39.26
C PRO A 885 -37.66 16.21 38.74
N ALA A 886 -38.41 15.23 38.23
CA ALA A 886 -39.83 15.34 37.90
C ALA A 886 -40.55 14.03 38.27
N PHE A 887 -41.88 14.05 38.38
CA PHE A 887 -42.68 12.85 38.64
C PHE A 887 -42.57 11.87 37.46
N GLY A 888 -41.80 10.78 37.62
CA GLY A 888 -41.63 9.71 36.62
C GLY A 888 -40.18 9.36 36.32
N GLU A 889 -39.94 8.45 35.37
CA GLU A 889 -38.59 8.15 34.86
C GLU A 889 -38.06 9.33 34.03
N SER A 890 -36.77 9.65 34.21
CA SER A 890 -36.09 10.69 33.42
C SER A 890 -35.91 10.22 31.98
N ALA A 891 -36.08 11.12 30.99
CA ALA A 891 -35.79 10.75 29.60
C ALA A 891 -34.29 10.38 29.44
N PRO A 892 -33.95 9.27 28.75
CA PRO A 892 -32.56 8.93 28.49
C PRO A 892 -31.91 9.97 27.56
N ALA A 893 -30.60 10.16 27.68
CA ALA A 893 -29.85 10.94 26.71
C ALA A 893 -29.78 10.19 25.36
N ALA A 894 -29.73 10.94 24.27
CA ALA A 894 -29.46 10.41 22.95
C ALA A 894 -27.95 10.31 22.68
N ARG A 895 -27.56 9.42 21.77
CA ARG A 895 -26.15 9.20 21.41
C ARG A 895 -25.65 10.28 20.45
N PRO A 896 -24.40 10.74 20.61
CA PRO A 896 -23.87 11.80 19.78
C PRO A 896 -23.74 11.38 18.31
N TYR A 897 -24.18 12.25 17.41
CA TYR A 897 -24.00 12.13 15.97
C TYR A 897 -23.72 13.50 15.35
N TRP A 898 -23.09 13.49 14.17
CA TRP A 898 -22.77 14.70 13.43
C TRP A 898 -22.96 14.60 11.92
N LEU A 899 -23.65 13.57 11.45
CA LEU A 899 -23.87 13.29 10.04
C LEU A 899 -25.36 13.09 9.73
N ASN A 900 -25.85 13.82 8.73
CA ASN A 900 -27.11 13.65 8.02
C ASN A 900 -26.81 13.56 6.51
N THR A 901 -27.59 12.76 5.79
CA THR A 901 -27.57 12.70 4.33
C THR A 901 -28.70 13.55 3.78
N THR A 902 -28.40 14.44 2.85
CA THR A 902 -29.44 15.20 2.13
C THR A 902 -29.80 14.44 0.87
N LEU A 903 -31.07 14.01 0.77
CA LEU A 903 -31.60 13.37 -0.43
C LEU A 903 -31.88 14.42 -1.52
N MET A 904 -31.97 13.98 -2.78
CA MET A 904 -32.31 14.85 -3.92
C MET A 904 -33.69 15.53 -3.77
N SER A 905 -34.58 14.97 -2.94
CA SER A 905 -35.87 15.54 -2.56
C SER A 905 -35.76 16.70 -1.55
N GLY A 906 -34.57 17.00 -1.04
CA GLY A 906 -34.35 17.91 0.08
C GLY A 906 -34.60 17.28 1.45
N GLU A 907 -35.08 16.03 1.49
CA GLU A 907 -35.29 15.30 2.74
C GLU A 907 -33.97 14.89 3.39
N ARG A 908 -33.94 14.92 4.73
CA ARG A 908 -32.77 14.49 5.50
C ARG A 908 -32.95 13.04 5.95
N SER A 909 -32.01 12.19 5.57
CA SER A 909 -31.92 10.80 6.01
C SER A 909 -30.71 10.60 6.91
N ARG A 910 -30.82 9.72 7.90
CA ARG A 910 -29.72 9.37 8.80
C ARG A 910 -28.88 8.25 8.17
N PRO A 911 -27.61 8.48 7.77
CA PRO A 911 -26.79 7.41 7.20
C PRO A 911 -26.47 6.37 8.28
N ALA A 912 -26.57 5.08 7.98
CA ALA A 912 -26.24 4.01 8.93
C ALA A 912 -24.85 3.41 8.65
N GLY A 913 -24.17 2.93 9.70
CA GLY A 913 -22.93 2.17 9.58
C GLY A 913 -21.66 2.98 9.30
N VAL A 914 -21.70 4.31 9.47
CA VAL A 914 -20.55 5.21 9.30
C VAL A 914 -20.17 5.86 10.63
N TYR A 915 -18.89 6.15 10.85
CA TYR A 915 -18.45 6.85 12.05
C TYR A 915 -19.05 8.26 12.13
N GLY A 916 -19.74 8.58 13.23
CA GLY A 916 -20.48 9.85 13.40
C GLY A 916 -21.93 9.82 12.93
N ALA A 917 -22.42 8.67 12.46
CA ALA A 917 -23.83 8.43 12.16
C ALA A 917 -24.70 8.38 13.43
N PRO A 918 -26.01 8.65 13.31
CA PRO A 918 -26.98 8.44 14.37
C PRO A 918 -27.03 7.00 14.88
N ASP A 919 -27.17 6.85 16.20
CA ASP A 919 -27.44 5.59 16.88
C ASP A 919 -28.68 5.79 17.75
N GLU A 920 -29.75 5.08 17.42
CA GLU A 920 -31.07 5.27 18.04
C GLU A 920 -31.16 4.66 19.44
N ARG A 921 -30.16 3.90 19.88
CA ARG A 921 -30.16 3.29 21.21
C ARG A 921 -30.02 4.38 22.27
N PRO A 922 -30.90 4.41 23.30
CA PRO A 922 -30.77 5.37 24.39
C PRO A 922 -29.43 5.21 25.11
N TYR A 923 -28.89 6.32 25.62
CA TYR A 923 -27.70 6.37 26.46
C TYR A 923 -28.10 6.69 27.90
N ARG A 924 -28.13 5.64 28.73
CA ARG A 924 -28.44 5.71 30.17
C ARG A 924 -27.34 4.97 30.95
N PRO A 925 -26.18 5.60 31.18
CA PRO A 925 -25.02 4.96 31.80
C PRO A 925 -25.20 4.70 33.30
N PHE A 926 -26.14 5.39 33.95
CA PHE A 926 -26.44 5.24 35.38
C PHE A 926 -27.96 5.14 35.58
N PRO A 927 -28.42 4.48 36.66
CA PRO A 927 -29.77 4.65 37.17
C PRO A 927 -30.11 6.12 37.45
N ASP A 928 -31.36 6.51 37.24
CA ASP A 928 -31.83 7.91 37.38
C ASP A 928 -31.50 8.51 38.75
N GLU A 929 -31.65 7.72 39.82
CA GLU A 929 -31.31 8.13 41.20
C GLU A 929 -29.84 8.55 41.34
N ILE A 930 -28.94 7.75 40.75
CA ILE A 930 -27.51 7.99 40.80
C ILE A 930 -27.17 9.22 39.96
N ALA A 931 -27.73 9.31 38.75
CA ALA A 931 -27.53 10.46 37.87
C ALA A 931 -28.01 11.77 38.54
N ARG A 932 -29.16 11.76 39.23
CA ARG A 932 -29.71 12.93 39.93
C ARG A 932 -28.84 13.39 41.10
N ARG A 933 -28.35 12.48 41.94
CA ARG A 933 -27.45 12.82 43.05
C ARG A 933 -26.10 13.38 42.56
N VAL A 934 -25.58 12.85 41.44
CA VAL A 934 -24.40 13.44 40.79
C VAL A 934 -24.71 14.80 40.19
N ARG A 935 -25.89 14.96 39.57
CA ARG A 935 -26.39 16.24 39.02
C ARG A 935 -26.43 17.32 40.08
N GLU A 936 -27.01 17.06 41.25
CA GLU A 936 -27.07 17.98 42.38
C GLU A 936 -25.68 18.46 42.82
N GLY A 937 -24.73 17.53 42.94
CA GLY A 937 -23.34 17.89 43.25
C GLY A 937 -22.69 18.75 42.16
N MET A 938 -23.00 18.51 40.87
CA MET A 938 -22.52 19.33 39.76
C MET A 938 -23.17 20.72 39.73
N LEU A 939 -24.42 20.88 40.18
CA LEU A 939 -25.06 22.18 40.35
C LEU A 939 -24.37 22.99 41.46
N ALA A 940 -24.03 22.35 42.59
CA ALA A 940 -23.34 23.01 43.70
C ALA A 940 -21.93 23.51 43.30
N VAL A 941 -21.20 22.78 42.44
CA VAL A 941 -19.86 23.19 41.95
C VAL A 941 -19.86 24.57 41.25
N VAL A 942 -20.96 24.93 40.59
CA VAL A 942 -21.09 26.19 39.85
C VAL A 942 -21.88 27.27 40.59
N ASN A 943 -22.74 26.91 41.54
CA ASN A 943 -23.64 27.86 42.23
C ASN A 943 -23.27 28.14 43.69
N ASP A 944 -22.58 27.24 44.38
CA ASP A 944 -22.15 27.45 45.76
C ASP A 944 -20.92 28.38 45.79
N PRO A 945 -20.83 29.36 46.71
CA PRO A 945 -19.67 30.25 46.83
C PRO A 945 -18.32 29.53 47.04
N SER A 946 -18.34 28.32 47.61
CA SER A 946 -17.17 27.45 47.77
C SER A 946 -16.89 26.54 46.55
N GLY A 947 -17.73 26.63 45.51
CA GLY A 947 -17.66 25.85 44.30
C GLY A 947 -16.53 26.26 43.36
N THR A 948 -15.82 25.27 42.81
CA THR A 948 -14.64 25.51 41.96
C THR A 948 -14.92 26.22 40.62
N ALA A 949 -16.18 26.31 40.18
CA ALA A 949 -16.58 27.02 38.96
C ALA A 949 -17.47 28.25 39.23
N TYR A 950 -17.68 28.59 40.51
CA TYR A 950 -18.56 29.69 40.94
C TYR A 950 -18.24 31.02 40.24
N GLY A 951 -16.96 31.42 40.21
CA GLY A 951 -16.54 32.68 39.59
C GLY A 951 -16.85 32.80 38.09
N ALA A 952 -17.09 31.68 37.39
CA ALA A 952 -17.48 31.71 35.98
C ALA A 952 -19.00 31.90 35.80
N PHE A 953 -19.83 31.39 36.71
CA PHE A 953 -21.28 31.24 36.52
C PHE A 953 -22.16 31.97 37.56
N HIS A 954 -21.59 32.63 38.57
CA HIS A 954 -22.33 33.22 39.68
C HIS A 954 -23.48 34.17 39.24
N PRO A 955 -24.71 34.03 39.80
CA PRO A 955 -25.88 34.84 39.44
C PRO A 955 -25.80 36.35 39.71
N GLY A 956 -25.00 36.79 40.69
CA GLY A 956 -24.90 38.20 41.11
C GLY A 956 -23.89 39.05 40.34
N GLY A 957 -23.26 38.52 39.28
CA GLY A 957 -22.45 39.30 38.33
C GLY A 957 -23.25 39.53 37.04
N SER A 958 -22.91 40.57 36.27
CA SER A 958 -23.49 40.94 34.97
C SER A 958 -23.39 39.87 33.85
N LEU A 959 -23.10 38.61 34.20
CA LEU A 959 -22.73 37.49 33.33
C LEU A 959 -23.55 36.21 33.60
N ALA A 960 -24.63 36.28 34.40
CA ALA A 960 -25.55 35.16 34.61
C ALA A 960 -26.28 34.76 33.31
N LEU A 961 -26.65 33.48 33.17
CA LEU A 961 -27.52 32.99 32.09
C LEU A 961 -28.97 32.93 32.59
N PRO A 962 -29.84 33.93 32.31
CA PRO A 962 -31.15 34.01 32.93
C PRO A 962 -32.05 32.84 32.50
N GLY A 963 -32.59 32.10 33.47
CA GLY A 963 -33.47 30.95 33.20
C GLY A 963 -32.77 29.66 32.79
N VAL A 964 -31.44 29.65 32.78
CA VAL A 964 -30.64 28.46 32.43
C VAL A 964 -30.06 27.84 33.69
N VAL A 965 -30.38 26.57 33.93
CA VAL A 965 -29.78 25.75 34.99
C VAL A 965 -28.49 25.15 34.47
N VAL A 966 -27.37 25.53 35.07
CA VAL A 966 -26.04 25.02 34.72
C VAL A 966 -25.54 24.09 35.81
N GLY A 967 -24.94 22.96 35.42
CA GLY A 967 -24.17 22.08 36.30
C GLY A 967 -22.84 21.74 35.66
N GLY A 968 -21.78 21.58 36.46
CA GLY A 968 -20.47 21.27 35.89
C GLY A 968 -19.46 20.73 36.89
N LYS A 969 -18.32 20.29 36.35
CA LYS A 969 -17.15 19.90 37.12
C LYS A 969 -15.88 20.41 36.46
N THR A 970 -15.04 21.06 37.26
CA THR A 970 -13.69 21.47 36.87
C THR A 970 -12.69 20.33 37.08
N GLY A 971 -11.65 20.30 36.25
CA GLY A 971 -10.52 19.40 36.39
C GLY A 971 -9.19 20.09 36.13
N THR A 972 -8.18 19.65 36.87
CA THR A 972 -6.77 19.91 36.56
C THR A 972 -6.07 18.55 36.62
N ALA A 973 -5.48 18.10 35.50
CA ALA A 973 -4.85 16.79 35.39
C ALA A 973 -3.35 16.92 35.20
N GLU A 974 -2.53 16.13 35.90
CA GLU A 974 -1.06 16.24 35.84
C GLU A 974 -0.52 15.23 34.84
N PHE A 975 0.53 15.59 34.11
CA PHE A 975 1.27 14.65 33.27
C PHE A 975 2.76 14.97 33.28
N GLU A 976 3.59 14.00 32.93
CA GLU A 976 5.03 14.20 32.77
C GLU A 976 5.37 14.50 31.31
N LYS A 977 6.16 15.56 31.09
CA LYS A 977 6.70 15.91 29.78
C LYS A 977 8.23 15.91 29.78
N GLU A 978 8.83 15.45 28.70
CA GLU A 978 10.27 15.58 28.48
C GLU A 978 10.62 17.01 28.04
N SER A 979 11.49 17.64 28.82
CA SER A 979 12.12 18.93 28.53
C SER A 979 13.64 18.75 28.39
N ARG A 980 14.34 19.78 27.91
CA ARG A 980 15.80 19.85 27.91
C ARG A 980 16.27 20.97 28.83
N ASP A 981 17.33 20.74 29.59
CA ASP A 981 17.99 21.81 30.34
C ASP A 981 18.81 22.72 29.41
N SER A 982 19.33 23.82 29.96
CA SER A 982 20.18 24.78 29.23
C SER A 982 21.48 24.18 28.67
N ARG A 983 21.84 22.95 29.08
CA ARG A 983 22.98 22.17 28.58
C ARG A 983 22.56 21.04 27.63
N GLY A 984 21.29 21.03 27.21
CA GLY A 984 20.73 20.06 26.26
C GLY A 984 20.38 18.69 26.83
N ARG A 985 20.53 18.45 28.14
CA ARG A 985 20.22 17.17 28.80
C ARG A 985 18.72 17.00 28.99
N ARG A 986 18.21 15.78 28.80
CA ARG A 986 16.78 15.47 28.99
C ARG A 986 16.41 15.54 30.47
N ARG A 987 15.30 16.20 30.78
CA ARG A 987 14.71 16.32 32.12
C ARG A 987 13.21 16.13 32.04
N ARG A 988 12.61 15.43 33.01
CA ARG A 988 11.15 15.37 33.14
C ARG A 988 10.63 16.59 33.90
N VAL A 989 9.60 17.21 33.35
CA VAL A 989 8.91 18.37 33.94
C VAL A 989 7.43 18.02 34.04
N LYS A 990 6.75 18.52 35.08
CA LYS A 990 5.31 18.35 35.23
C LYS A 990 4.56 19.36 34.35
N GLY A 991 3.67 18.87 33.51
CA GLY A 991 2.66 19.65 32.78
C GLY A 991 1.26 19.44 33.37
N ARG A 992 0.30 20.28 32.98
CA ARG A 992 -1.09 20.15 33.46
C ARG A 992 -2.11 20.42 32.37
N HIS A 993 -3.17 19.64 32.32
CA HIS A 993 -4.35 19.91 31.50
C HIS A 993 -5.44 20.57 32.35
N ALA A 994 -6.15 21.55 31.80
CA ALA A 994 -7.35 22.13 32.40
C ALA A 994 -8.59 21.56 31.72
N TRP A 995 -9.61 21.26 32.51
CA TRP A 995 -10.87 20.67 32.06
C TRP A 995 -12.08 21.38 32.65
N PHE A 996 -13.13 21.47 31.87
CA PHE A 996 -14.49 21.67 32.36
C PHE A 996 -15.43 20.72 31.63
N VAL A 997 -16.27 20.02 32.38
CA VAL A 997 -17.29 19.11 31.85
C VAL A 997 -18.61 19.47 32.51
N GLY A 998 -19.66 19.69 31.74
CA GLY A 998 -20.92 20.17 32.31
C GLY A 998 -22.09 20.09 31.36
N PHE A 999 -23.25 20.50 31.87
CA PHE A 999 -24.49 20.61 31.13
C PHE A 999 -25.17 21.94 31.46
N ALA A 1000 -26.07 22.36 30.57
CA ALA A 1000 -26.93 23.50 30.79
C ALA A 1000 -28.31 23.20 30.21
N ARG A 1001 -29.37 23.60 30.91
CA ARG A 1001 -30.75 23.39 30.50
C ARG A 1001 -31.54 24.68 30.63
N ASN A 1002 -32.24 25.08 29.57
CA ASN A 1002 -33.10 26.24 29.61
C ASN A 1002 -34.53 25.82 29.98
N ASP A 1003 -34.90 26.02 31.23
CA ASP A 1003 -36.22 25.61 31.74
C ASP A 1003 -37.35 26.59 31.36
N ARG A 1004 -37.02 27.72 30.71
CA ARG A 1004 -38.01 28.68 30.19
C ARG A 1004 -38.58 28.29 28.81
N ASP A 1005 -37.92 27.38 28.09
CA ASP A 1005 -38.37 26.96 26.77
C ASP A 1005 -39.57 26.02 26.87
N VAL A 1006 -40.53 26.15 25.94
CA VAL A 1006 -41.73 25.28 25.85
C VAL A 1006 -41.33 23.79 25.73
N GLN A 1007 -40.21 23.52 25.07
CA GLN A 1007 -39.52 22.24 25.09
C GLN A 1007 -38.08 22.48 25.59
N PRO A 1008 -37.80 22.22 26.89
CA PRO A 1008 -36.52 22.54 27.49
C PRO A 1008 -35.40 21.69 26.85
N LYS A 1009 -34.42 22.36 26.25
CA LYS A 1009 -33.24 21.74 25.64
C LYS A 1009 -32.12 21.58 26.66
N THR A 1010 -31.48 20.42 26.66
CA THR A 1010 -30.34 20.08 27.51
C THR A 1010 -29.08 20.04 26.67
N LEU A 1011 -28.16 20.98 26.88
CA LEU A 1011 -26.85 21.00 26.26
C LEU A 1011 -25.82 20.36 27.18
N ALA A 1012 -24.85 19.65 26.60
CA ALA A 1012 -23.71 19.09 27.30
C ALA A 1012 -22.40 19.54 26.64
N ILE A 1013 -21.38 19.79 27.46
CA ILE A 1013 -20.11 20.32 26.98
C ILE A 1013 -18.92 19.67 27.69
N ALA A 1014 -17.84 19.48 26.93
CA ALA A 1014 -16.51 19.23 27.46
C ALA A 1014 -15.51 20.22 26.83
N VAL A 1015 -14.75 20.90 27.68
CA VAL A 1015 -13.69 21.83 27.31
C VAL A 1015 -12.39 21.34 27.92
N LEU A 1016 -11.37 21.17 27.08
CA LEU A 1016 -10.02 20.77 27.44
C LEU A 1016 -9.03 21.81 26.93
N VAL A 1017 -8.14 22.29 27.79
CA VAL A 1017 -6.95 23.07 27.40
C VAL A 1017 -5.68 22.35 27.86
N GLU A 1018 -4.76 22.13 26.92
CA GLU A 1018 -3.57 21.32 27.12
C GLU A 1018 -2.37 22.11 27.63
N ASP A 1019 -1.63 21.53 28.58
CA ASP A 1019 -0.35 22.04 29.09
C ASP A 1019 -0.41 23.50 29.56
N VAL A 1020 -1.41 23.82 30.38
CA VAL A 1020 -1.61 25.17 30.92
C VAL A 1020 -0.53 25.56 31.93
N GLY A 1021 -0.26 26.86 32.02
CA GLY A 1021 0.73 27.47 32.89
C GLY A 1021 0.45 27.34 34.40
N ARG A 1022 1.33 27.92 35.22
CA ARG A 1022 1.13 27.98 36.68
C ARG A 1022 -0.09 28.87 37.00
N GLY A 1023 -0.94 28.45 37.93
CA GLY A 1023 -2.18 29.17 38.31
C GLY A 1023 -3.42 28.89 37.45
N ALA A 1024 -3.29 28.46 36.19
CA ALA A 1024 -4.44 28.13 35.34
C ALA A 1024 -5.13 26.83 35.78
N THR A 1025 -6.46 26.85 35.85
CA THR A 1025 -7.31 25.72 36.26
C THR A 1025 -8.50 25.56 35.33
N GLY A 1026 -9.21 24.43 35.45
CA GLY A 1026 -10.49 24.23 34.77
C GLY A 1026 -11.51 25.35 35.02
N GLY A 1027 -11.56 25.89 36.25
CA GLY A 1027 -12.49 26.96 36.63
C GLY A 1027 -12.13 28.33 36.06
N SER A 1028 -10.84 28.68 36.00
CA SER A 1028 -10.39 29.98 35.48
C SER A 1028 -10.27 30.02 33.95
N THR A 1029 -10.11 28.86 33.30
CA THR A 1029 -9.78 28.78 31.87
C THR A 1029 -10.87 28.12 31.04
N CYS A 1030 -11.40 26.98 31.48
CA CYS A 1030 -12.34 26.18 30.68
C CYS A 1030 -13.82 26.53 30.96
N ALA A 1031 -14.17 26.82 32.21
CA ALA A 1031 -15.53 27.18 32.60
C ALA A 1031 -16.05 28.47 31.91
N PRO A 1032 -15.24 29.54 31.73
CA PRO A 1032 -15.67 30.71 30.96
C PRO A 1032 -15.97 30.38 29.50
N VAL A 1033 -15.17 29.52 28.85
CA VAL A 1033 -15.43 29.06 27.48
C VAL A 1033 -16.78 28.35 27.39
N ALA A 1034 -17.08 27.49 28.37
CA ALA A 1034 -18.36 26.78 28.43
C ALA A 1034 -19.54 27.74 28.62
N ARG A 1035 -19.42 28.73 29.50
CA ARG A 1035 -20.45 29.77 29.70
C ARG A 1035 -20.77 30.49 28.39
N GLU A 1036 -19.74 30.96 27.68
CA GLU A 1036 -19.91 31.71 26.44
C GLU A 1036 -20.59 30.88 25.34
N LEU A 1037 -20.28 29.59 25.28
CA LEU A 1037 -20.91 28.68 24.32
C LEU A 1037 -22.34 28.31 24.70
N PHE A 1038 -22.64 28.13 25.98
CA PHE A 1038 -24.03 27.98 26.43
C PHE A 1038 -24.84 29.25 26.15
N ARG A 1039 -24.26 30.43 26.39
CA ARG A 1039 -24.89 31.72 26.06
C ARG A 1039 -25.24 31.81 24.59
N ALA A 1040 -24.30 31.46 23.71
CA ALA A 1040 -24.51 31.52 22.27
C ALA A 1040 -25.52 30.48 21.78
N ALA A 1041 -25.48 29.26 22.32
CA ALA A 1041 -26.37 28.18 21.90
C ALA A 1041 -27.83 28.35 22.37
N PHE A 1042 -28.06 29.05 23.49
CA PHE A 1042 -29.40 29.39 23.97
C PHE A 1042 -29.90 30.76 23.51
N ALA A 1043 -29.06 31.59 22.89
CA ALA A 1043 -29.52 32.83 22.28
C ALA A 1043 -30.40 32.50 21.05
N PRO A 1044 -31.49 33.26 20.79
CA PRO A 1044 -32.21 33.12 19.53
C PRO A 1044 -31.23 33.38 18.38
N TRP A 1045 -31.22 32.51 17.37
CA TRP A 1045 -30.36 32.63 16.19
C TRP A 1045 -30.49 34.03 15.61
N GLN A 1046 -29.43 34.82 15.74
CA GLN A 1046 -29.31 36.09 15.04
C GLN A 1046 -28.53 35.80 13.77
N PRO A 1047 -29.09 36.06 12.56
CA PRO A 1047 -28.27 36.06 11.36
C PRO A 1047 -27.08 37.00 11.59
N PRO A 1048 -25.90 36.71 11.01
CA PRO A 1048 -24.73 37.56 11.20
C PRO A 1048 -25.12 39.01 10.93
N ALA A 1049 -24.82 39.90 11.88
CA ALA A 1049 -24.91 41.32 11.61
C ALA A 1049 -24.06 41.59 10.34
N PRO A 1050 -24.58 42.33 9.35
CA PRO A 1050 -23.77 42.74 8.22
C PRO A 1050 -22.49 43.34 8.81
N ALA A 1051 -21.34 42.81 8.39
CA ALA A 1051 -20.03 43.18 8.92
C ALA A 1051 -20.01 44.69 9.13
N ASP A 1052 -19.72 45.13 10.36
CA ASP A 1052 -19.53 46.54 10.67
C ASP A 1052 -18.73 47.14 9.53
N GLN A 1053 -19.37 48.05 8.80
CA GLN A 1053 -18.73 48.73 7.70
C GLN A 1053 -17.38 49.22 8.24
N PRO A 1054 -16.27 49.00 7.52
CA PRO A 1054 -15.02 49.67 7.91
C PRO A 1054 -15.38 51.15 8.10
N PRO A 1055 -14.84 51.83 9.13
CA PRO A 1055 -15.15 53.23 9.36
C PRO A 1055 -15.02 53.94 8.02
N ALA A 1056 -16.11 54.60 7.60
CA ALA A 1056 -16.22 55.19 6.28
C ALA A 1056 -14.89 55.86 5.96
N PRO A 1057 -14.27 55.61 4.78
CA PRO A 1057 -12.99 56.19 4.45
C PRO A 1057 -13.10 57.69 4.70
N VAL A 1058 -12.21 58.23 5.53
CA VAL A 1058 -12.12 59.67 5.79
C VAL A 1058 -12.16 60.35 4.44
N ARG A 1059 -13.26 61.04 4.14
CA ARG A 1059 -13.41 61.76 2.88
C ARG A 1059 -12.17 62.64 2.73
N PRO A 1060 -11.44 62.57 1.59
CA PRO A 1060 -10.38 63.53 1.36
C PRO A 1060 -10.99 64.94 1.49
N PRO A 1061 -10.27 65.91 2.06
CA PRO A 1061 -10.77 67.27 2.18
C PRO A 1061 -11.31 67.77 0.84
N TRP A 1062 -12.42 68.53 0.88
CA TRP A 1062 -13.14 69.03 -0.30
C TRP A 1062 -12.25 69.71 -1.35
N TRP A 1063 -11.09 70.26 -0.96
CA TRP A 1063 -10.14 70.88 -1.87
C TRP A 1063 -9.45 69.89 -2.82
N ARG A 1064 -9.33 68.60 -2.47
CA ARG A 1064 -8.77 67.57 -3.38
C ARG A 1064 -9.73 67.21 -4.52
N GLU A 1065 -11.03 67.16 -4.26
CA GLU A 1065 -12.04 66.95 -5.29
C GLU A 1065 -12.19 68.18 -6.20
N TRP A 1066 -11.99 69.39 -5.65
CA TRP A 1066 -11.95 70.63 -6.44
C TRP A 1066 -10.75 70.68 -7.39
N LEU A 1067 -9.55 70.30 -6.92
CA LEU A 1067 -8.35 70.24 -7.79
C LEU A 1067 -8.48 69.19 -8.90
N GLN A 1068 -9.05 68.02 -8.63
CA GLN A 1068 -9.24 66.99 -9.66
C GLN A 1068 -10.23 67.41 -10.76
N ARG A 1069 -11.23 68.24 -10.46
CA ARG A 1069 -12.15 68.80 -11.45
C ARG A 1069 -11.59 69.99 -12.23
N LEU A 1070 -10.48 70.56 -11.78
CA LEU A 1070 -9.79 71.68 -12.42
C LEU A 1070 -8.68 71.19 -13.39
N PHE A 1071 -8.20 69.94 -13.18
CA PHE A 1071 -7.24 69.25 -14.04
C PHE A 1071 -7.87 68.24 -15.02
N GLN A 1072 -9.17 68.00 -14.91
CA GLN A 1072 -10.01 67.38 -15.95
C GLN A 1072 -10.69 68.48 -16.76
#